data_AF-A0A964X8I7-F1
#
_entry.id   AF-A0A964X8I7-F1
#
_cell.length_a   1.000
_cell.length_b   1.000
_cell.length_c   1.000
_cell.angle_alpha   90.00
_cell.angle_beta   90.00
_cell.angle_gamma   90.00
#
_symmetry.space_group_name_H-M   'P 1'
#
loop_
_entity.id
_entity.type
_entity.pdbx_description
1 polymer ?
#
loop_
_entity_poly.entity_id
_entity_poly.type
_entity_poly.pdbx_seq_one_letter_code
_entity_poly.pdbx_strand_id
1 'polypeptide(L)'
;MLLDFTAGDTPLLVNVPHAGTAWPEGVEPRPAGAAEALPDTDWHVERLAASAPRLGASLLVARYSRYLIDLNRGREDKPLYPGATTGLVPGVTFDGEPVYSGAEPDAQQLRERIEHYWQPYHDHIDRTLRELRQRHGHAVLFDVHSIRSRVPRLFEGRLPDLNLGTFEGQSCDPGLQRAVVAHLERREAFDHVVDGRFKGGFITRHYGQPAKGIHALQLEIAQACYMLHGRGPSGTLGRRSGRSTGDPARRPHRFPRGVATVSGVVFHCPRILLAEGWRENRLIECDAAGVIVDIRPGERGDGEALEGPVLPGMVNVHSHIHQRLIAGLTGLSAGPQDSFWSWRERMYEAVSLLDGDDFELLAAHAFMELLEGGYTTTGEFHYPHRLAGQAALETAGQVLRAAARAGTALTLLPVWYRYGGFGRQPLGERQRAFGLSLDEIAQLVAALRPGLDERLQRVGVAPHSLRAVDARELPGLLERIGEGPVHLHVSEQPAEVAACLEHHDCRPIDWLLRHVEPDERWCLIHATHASDEEARTLAGLGTVVGICPTTEADLGDGLFPVREYLDRGGRVAIGSDSNLVTDAAEEIRMLEWGQRLRLNQRNVLADAGEHVATALWCHAAASGARALQQPAGELEPGRRADFIVLDGDHPLLCGLPAAEQLDAFVFAGQPGMIDQVRVGGRQVVAGGRHPARAELSPRVADLRRRLAAGAP
;
A
#
# COMPACT_ATOMS: atom_id res chain seq x y z
N MET A 1 -7.90 -29.39 13.29
CA MET A 1 -8.52 -28.31 14.09
C MET A 1 -9.67 -27.73 13.25
N LEU A 2 -10.83 -27.47 13.85
CA LEU A 2 -12.08 -27.10 13.14
C LEU A 2 -12.14 -25.63 12.69
N LEU A 3 -11.53 -24.77 13.50
CA LEU A 3 -11.58 -23.32 13.46
C LEU A 3 -10.24 -22.79 13.94
N ASP A 4 -9.90 -21.56 13.56
CA ASP A 4 -8.79 -20.82 14.13
C ASP A 4 -9.37 -19.72 15.02
N PHE A 5 -8.91 -19.64 16.28
CA PHE A 5 -9.42 -18.70 17.28
C PHE A 5 -8.28 -17.93 17.93
N THR A 6 -8.44 -16.62 18.00
CA THR A 6 -7.56 -15.71 18.73
C THR A 6 -8.39 -14.97 19.77
N ALA A 7 -8.06 -15.16 21.05
CA ALA A 7 -8.75 -14.49 22.15
C ALA A 7 -8.34 -13.01 22.24
N GLY A 8 -9.33 -12.13 22.46
CA GLY A 8 -9.13 -10.72 22.77
C GLY A 8 -9.56 -10.37 24.21
N ASP A 9 -9.55 -9.08 24.53
CA ASP A 9 -9.86 -8.55 25.86
C ASP A 9 -10.94 -7.44 25.87
N THR A 10 -11.53 -7.13 24.71
CA THR A 10 -12.69 -6.25 24.55
C THR A 10 -14.00 -7.07 24.45
N PRO A 11 -15.20 -6.46 24.59
CA PRO A 11 -16.48 -7.17 24.44
C PRO A 11 -16.80 -7.64 23.01
N LEU A 12 -15.90 -7.47 22.04
CA LEU A 12 -16.14 -7.75 20.63
C LEU A 12 -15.61 -9.13 20.21
N LEU A 13 -16.46 -9.93 19.57
CA LEU A 13 -16.11 -11.13 18.82
C LEU A 13 -16.34 -10.85 17.33
N VAL A 14 -15.28 -10.92 16.53
CA VAL A 14 -15.34 -10.92 15.06
C VAL A 14 -15.39 -12.37 14.58
N ASN A 15 -16.41 -12.70 13.80
CA ASN A 15 -16.67 -14.05 13.30
C ASN A 15 -16.59 -14.08 11.76
N VAL A 16 -15.82 -15.01 11.21
CA VAL A 16 -15.66 -15.22 9.77
C VAL A 16 -16.01 -16.69 9.45
N PRO A 17 -17.27 -16.99 9.14
CA PRO A 17 -17.75 -18.37 9.06
C PRO A 17 -17.53 -19.04 7.69
N HIS A 18 -17.16 -18.29 6.65
CA HIS A 18 -17.19 -18.79 5.27
C HIS A 18 -15.87 -18.62 4.49
N ALA A 19 -14.77 -18.23 5.14
CA ALA A 19 -13.44 -18.13 4.51
C ALA A 19 -12.71 -19.49 4.38
N GLY A 20 -13.21 -20.53 5.03
CA GLY A 20 -12.60 -21.85 5.02
C GLY A 20 -12.61 -22.52 3.65
N THR A 21 -11.52 -23.19 3.29
CA THR A 21 -11.38 -23.92 2.01
C THR A 21 -11.05 -25.39 2.21
N ALA A 22 -10.74 -25.81 3.44
CA ALA A 22 -10.38 -27.19 3.72
C ALA A 22 -11.57 -28.13 3.51
N TRP A 23 -11.24 -29.40 3.26
CA TRP A 23 -12.19 -30.51 3.25
C TRP A 23 -11.62 -31.69 4.05
N PRO A 24 -12.36 -32.26 5.02
CA PRO A 24 -11.85 -33.36 5.84
C PRO A 24 -11.54 -34.61 5.00
N GLU A 25 -10.49 -35.35 5.38
CA GLU A 25 -10.19 -36.64 4.76
C GLU A 25 -11.30 -37.65 5.07
N GLY A 26 -11.67 -38.49 4.09
CA GLY A 26 -12.70 -39.52 4.24
C GLY A 26 -14.16 -39.03 4.24
N VAL A 27 -14.41 -37.72 4.12
CA VAL A 27 -15.77 -37.17 4.05
C VAL A 27 -16.19 -36.95 2.60
N GLU A 28 -17.21 -37.67 2.15
CA GLU A 28 -17.83 -37.55 0.84
C GLU A 28 -19.30 -37.09 0.97
N PRO A 29 -19.98 -36.71 -0.14
CA PRO A 29 -19.41 -36.32 -1.43
C PRO A 29 -18.62 -35.00 -1.35
N ARG A 30 -17.55 -34.89 -2.14
CA ARG A 30 -16.75 -33.67 -2.34
C ARG A 30 -17.32 -32.74 -3.44
N PRO A 31 -17.04 -31.43 -3.39
CA PRO A 31 -17.37 -30.52 -4.47
C PRO A 31 -16.75 -31.00 -5.78
N ALA A 32 -17.51 -30.96 -6.87
CA ALA A 32 -17.11 -31.44 -8.19
C ALA A 32 -17.47 -30.42 -9.28
N GLY A 33 -16.79 -30.49 -10.43
CA GLY A 33 -17.07 -29.62 -11.57
C GLY A 33 -16.86 -28.14 -11.23
N ALA A 34 -17.84 -27.28 -11.52
CA ALA A 34 -17.72 -25.84 -11.26
C ALA A 34 -17.55 -25.50 -9.76
N ALA A 35 -17.99 -26.38 -8.86
CA ALA A 35 -17.88 -26.18 -7.42
C ALA A 35 -16.48 -26.52 -6.86
N GLU A 36 -15.60 -27.19 -7.60
CA GLU A 36 -14.22 -27.50 -7.17
C GLU A 36 -13.41 -26.24 -6.87
N ALA A 37 -13.67 -25.16 -7.62
CA ALA A 37 -13.04 -23.86 -7.40
C ALA A 37 -13.59 -23.10 -6.18
N LEU A 38 -14.57 -23.67 -5.46
CA LEU A 38 -15.23 -23.07 -4.30
C LEU A 38 -15.70 -21.61 -4.54
N PRO A 39 -16.47 -21.33 -5.62
CA PRO A 39 -16.78 -19.96 -6.05
C PRO A 39 -17.63 -19.14 -5.07
N ASP A 40 -18.26 -19.80 -4.08
CA ASP A 40 -19.12 -19.17 -3.08
C ASP A 40 -18.40 -18.92 -1.74
N THR A 41 -17.08 -19.11 -1.71
CA THR A 41 -16.23 -18.85 -0.53
C THR A 41 -16.08 -17.35 -0.30
N ASP A 42 -16.03 -16.97 0.98
CA ASP A 42 -15.75 -15.61 1.42
C ASP A 42 -14.24 -15.37 1.37
N TRP A 43 -13.67 -15.43 0.16
CA TRP A 43 -12.24 -15.37 -0.09
C TRP A 43 -11.62 -14.12 0.56
N HIS A 44 -10.52 -14.30 1.29
CA HIS A 44 -9.71 -13.25 1.93
C HIS A 44 -10.39 -12.46 3.07
N VAL A 45 -11.63 -12.79 3.46
CA VAL A 45 -12.31 -12.09 4.57
C VAL A 45 -11.57 -12.29 5.89
N GLU A 46 -10.92 -13.44 6.09
CA GLU A 46 -10.04 -13.71 7.23
C GLU A 46 -8.85 -12.75 7.29
N ARG A 47 -8.36 -12.28 6.14
CA ARG A 47 -7.27 -11.28 6.06
C ARG A 47 -7.77 -9.89 6.36
N LEU A 48 -8.98 -9.54 5.91
CA LEU A 48 -9.64 -8.28 6.27
C LEU A 48 -9.91 -8.19 7.78
N ALA A 49 -10.25 -9.32 8.41
CA ALA A 49 -10.50 -9.39 9.84
C ALA A 49 -9.22 -9.55 10.70
N ALA A 50 -8.04 -9.74 10.10
CA ALA A 50 -6.81 -10.09 10.82
C ALA A 50 -6.28 -8.98 11.75
N SER A 51 -6.74 -7.74 11.61
CA SER A 51 -6.41 -6.66 12.54
C SER A 51 -7.27 -6.66 13.82
N ALA A 52 -8.37 -7.41 13.86
CA ALA A 52 -9.30 -7.41 15.00
C ALA A 52 -8.62 -7.76 16.35
N PRO A 53 -7.73 -8.77 16.44
CA PRO A 53 -6.99 -9.05 17.67
C PRO A 53 -6.08 -7.91 18.13
N ARG A 54 -5.50 -7.14 17.20
CA ARG A 54 -4.67 -5.96 17.52
C ARG A 54 -5.47 -4.83 18.15
N LEU A 55 -6.78 -4.79 17.88
CA LEU A 55 -7.74 -3.87 18.51
C LEU A 55 -8.35 -4.45 19.80
N GLY A 56 -7.84 -5.57 20.29
CA GLY A 56 -8.33 -6.28 21.47
C GLY A 56 -9.61 -7.09 21.25
N ALA A 57 -10.09 -7.24 20.02
CA ALA A 57 -11.26 -8.07 19.72
C ALA A 57 -10.90 -9.55 19.58
N SER A 58 -11.78 -10.43 20.02
CA SER A 58 -11.62 -11.86 19.73
C SER A 58 -11.90 -12.13 18.25
N LEU A 59 -11.15 -13.02 17.60
CA LEU A 59 -11.33 -13.40 16.19
C LEU A 59 -11.55 -14.91 16.07
N LEU A 60 -12.62 -15.29 15.37
CA LEU A 60 -12.97 -16.68 15.07
C LEU A 60 -13.11 -16.89 13.56
N VAL A 61 -12.33 -17.81 12.99
CA VAL A 61 -12.33 -18.11 11.54
C VAL A 61 -12.62 -19.59 11.31
N ALA A 62 -13.57 -19.90 10.44
CA ALA A 62 -13.87 -21.28 10.04
C ALA A 62 -12.80 -21.81 9.06
N ARG A 63 -12.38 -23.08 9.22
CA ARG A 63 -11.36 -23.69 8.33
C ARG A 63 -11.94 -24.48 7.16
N TYR A 64 -13.14 -25.02 7.31
CA TYR A 64 -13.77 -25.86 6.29
C TYR A 64 -14.71 -25.07 5.38
N SER A 65 -14.84 -25.51 4.13
CA SER A 65 -15.71 -24.88 3.15
C SER A 65 -17.18 -24.87 3.56
N ARG A 66 -17.88 -23.80 3.19
CA ARG A 66 -19.35 -23.71 3.33
C ARG A 66 -20.10 -24.82 2.58
N TYR A 67 -19.49 -25.42 1.55
CA TYR A 67 -20.06 -26.58 0.87
C TYR A 67 -19.98 -27.87 1.70
N LEU A 68 -19.14 -27.91 2.74
CA LEU A 68 -19.17 -28.97 3.74
C LEU A 68 -20.41 -28.76 4.62
N ILE A 69 -20.53 -27.58 5.22
CA ILE A 69 -21.70 -27.15 5.98
C ILE A 69 -21.69 -25.63 6.10
N ASP A 70 -22.83 -24.97 5.84
CA ASP A 70 -22.96 -23.53 5.93
C ASP A 70 -23.21 -23.14 7.40
N LEU A 71 -22.17 -22.58 8.04
CA LEU A 71 -22.20 -22.19 9.45
C LEU A 71 -23.11 -20.97 9.73
N ASN A 72 -23.56 -20.25 8.69
CA ASN A 72 -24.53 -19.16 8.83
C ASN A 72 -25.97 -19.61 8.49
N ARG A 73 -26.21 -20.94 8.51
CA ARG A 73 -27.54 -21.57 8.46
C ARG A 73 -27.84 -22.30 9.77
N GLY A 74 -29.11 -22.29 10.16
CA GLY A 74 -29.57 -23.05 11.31
C GLY A 74 -29.65 -24.54 11.00
N ARG A 75 -29.44 -25.39 12.00
CA ARG A 75 -29.54 -26.86 11.87
C ARG A 75 -30.88 -27.36 11.35
N GLU A 76 -31.96 -26.57 11.49
CA GLU A 76 -33.29 -26.88 10.95
C GLU A 76 -33.46 -26.53 9.46
N ASP A 77 -32.43 -25.93 8.84
CA ASP A 77 -32.35 -25.54 7.43
C ASP A 77 -33.55 -24.73 6.89
N LYS A 78 -34.09 -23.84 7.74
CA LYS A 78 -35.20 -22.97 7.33
C LYS A 78 -34.68 -21.85 6.41
N PRO A 79 -35.37 -21.55 5.28
CA PRO A 79 -35.02 -20.41 4.45
C PRO A 79 -35.08 -19.10 5.23
N LEU A 80 -34.02 -18.29 5.13
CA LEU A 80 -33.90 -17.00 5.83
C LEU A 80 -34.46 -15.82 5.02
N TYR A 81 -34.59 -15.97 3.70
CA TYR A 81 -35.03 -14.93 2.76
C TYR A 81 -36.03 -15.51 1.76
N PRO A 82 -36.96 -14.68 1.23
CA PRO A 82 -37.79 -15.07 0.08
C PRO A 82 -36.94 -15.27 -1.18
N GLY A 83 -37.26 -16.28 -1.99
CA GLY A 83 -36.59 -16.56 -3.27
C GLY A 83 -35.56 -17.69 -3.20
N ALA A 84 -34.64 -17.73 -4.17
CA ALA A 84 -33.61 -18.76 -4.24
C ALA A 84 -32.65 -18.66 -3.03
N THR A 85 -32.44 -19.76 -2.33
CA THR A 85 -31.51 -19.87 -1.21
C THR A 85 -30.65 -21.13 -1.33
N THR A 86 -29.51 -21.13 -0.66
CA THR A 86 -28.74 -22.33 -0.35
C THR A 86 -29.23 -22.94 0.97
N GLY A 87 -29.11 -24.27 1.09
CA GLY A 87 -29.40 -25.01 2.31
C GLY A 87 -28.18 -25.12 3.23
N LEU A 88 -28.37 -25.79 4.37
CA LEU A 88 -27.35 -26.03 5.41
C LEU A 88 -26.17 -26.83 4.85
N VAL A 89 -26.42 -27.74 3.92
CA VAL A 89 -25.39 -28.37 3.10
C VAL A 89 -25.71 -28.00 1.65
N PRO A 90 -25.02 -26.99 1.07
CA PRO A 90 -25.38 -26.48 -0.25
C PRO A 90 -25.24 -27.55 -1.35
N GLY A 91 -26.36 -27.91 -1.99
CA GLY A 91 -26.37 -28.79 -3.17
C GLY A 91 -26.12 -28.07 -4.50
N VAL A 92 -26.24 -26.74 -4.51
CA VAL A 92 -26.01 -25.89 -5.69
C VAL A 92 -25.22 -24.64 -5.34
N THR A 93 -24.37 -24.18 -6.26
CA THR A 93 -23.61 -22.93 -6.14
C THR A 93 -24.53 -21.72 -6.26
N PHE A 94 -24.02 -20.52 -5.98
CA PHE A 94 -24.73 -19.28 -6.18
C PHE A 94 -25.13 -19.03 -7.64
N ASP A 95 -24.40 -19.59 -8.61
CA ASP A 95 -24.76 -19.54 -10.04
C ASP A 95 -25.76 -20.63 -10.45
N GLY A 96 -26.06 -21.57 -9.56
CA GLY A 96 -27.04 -22.64 -9.79
C GLY A 96 -26.45 -23.94 -10.34
N GLU A 97 -25.13 -24.06 -10.39
CA GLU A 97 -24.44 -25.30 -10.77
C GLU A 97 -24.50 -26.33 -9.63
N PRO A 98 -24.63 -27.64 -9.89
CA PRO A 98 -24.54 -28.67 -8.86
C PRO A 98 -23.21 -28.62 -8.12
N VAL A 99 -23.24 -28.75 -6.79
CA VAL A 99 -22.01 -28.84 -5.98
C VAL A 99 -21.39 -30.23 -6.07
N TYR A 100 -22.19 -31.28 -6.15
CA TYR A 100 -21.73 -32.67 -6.17
C TYR A 100 -21.98 -33.33 -7.53
N SER A 101 -21.05 -34.16 -8.00
CA SER A 101 -21.19 -34.91 -9.28
C SER A 101 -22.05 -36.18 -9.16
N GLY A 102 -22.44 -36.55 -7.93
CA GLY A 102 -23.25 -37.72 -7.60
C GLY A 102 -24.44 -37.37 -6.70
N ALA A 103 -24.83 -38.30 -5.82
CA ALA A 103 -25.90 -38.05 -4.86
C ALA A 103 -25.49 -36.96 -3.86
N GLU A 104 -26.42 -36.07 -3.50
CA GLU A 104 -26.25 -35.16 -2.38
C GLU A 104 -26.04 -35.93 -1.07
N PRO A 105 -25.40 -35.31 -0.05
CA PRO A 105 -25.22 -35.93 1.26
C PRO A 105 -26.54 -36.44 1.83
N ASP A 106 -26.56 -37.70 2.26
CA ASP A 106 -27.75 -38.31 2.83
C ASP A 106 -28.04 -37.82 4.26
N ALA A 107 -29.16 -38.29 4.83
CA ALA A 107 -29.56 -37.88 6.17
C ALA A 107 -28.57 -38.29 7.27
N GLN A 108 -27.77 -39.34 7.08
CA GLN A 108 -26.73 -39.74 8.02
C GLN A 108 -25.53 -38.79 7.91
N GLN A 109 -25.05 -38.53 6.70
CA GLN A 109 -23.94 -37.61 6.45
C GLN A 109 -24.27 -36.18 6.91
N LEU A 110 -25.52 -35.75 6.77
CA LEU A 110 -26.00 -34.48 7.33
C LEU A 110 -25.88 -34.44 8.86
N ARG A 111 -26.31 -35.51 9.56
CA ARG A 111 -26.18 -35.60 11.03
C ARG A 111 -24.73 -35.55 11.48
N GLU A 112 -23.86 -36.31 10.82
CA GLU A 112 -22.42 -36.34 11.11
C GLU A 112 -21.78 -34.97 10.88
N ARG A 113 -22.16 -34.26 9.80
CA ARG A 113 -21.65 -32.90 9.54
C ARG A 113 -22.12 -31.89 10.60
N ILE A 114 -23.36 -32.01 11.06
CA ILE A 114 -23.88 -31.18 12.15
C ILE A 114 -23.09 -31.46 13.44
N GLU A 115 -22.91 -32.73 13.80
CA GLU A 115 -22.23 -33.13 15.04
C GLU A 115 -20.75 -32.74 15.06
N HIS A 116 -20.04 -32.90 13.94
CA HIS A 116 -18.59 -32.73 13.90
C HIS A 116 -18.11 -31.35 13.46
N TYR A 117 -18.91 -30.58 12.72
CA TYR A 117 -18.48 -29.28 12.18
C TYR A 117 -19.37 -28.13 12.61
N TRP A 118 -20.70 -28.27 12.53
CA TRP A 118 -21.62 -27.19 12.88
C TRP A 118 -21.69 -26.97 14.40
N GLN A 119 -22.03 -28.01 15.16
CA GLN A 119 -22.25 -27.91 16.60
C GLN A 119 -21.01 -27.40 17.35
N PRO A 120 -19.79 -27.92 17.12
CA PRO A 120 -18.63 -27.46 17.87
C PRO A 120 -18.21 -26.02 17.51
N TYR A 121 -18.50 -25.55 16.29
CA TYR A 121 -18.28 -24.15 15.90
C TYR A 121 -19.25 -23.21 16.63
N HIS A 122 -20.54 -23.58 16.65
CA HIS A 122 -21.56 -22.82 17.36
C HIS A 122 -21.40 -22.85 18.88
N ASP A 123 -20.97 -23.98 19.45
CA ASP A 123 -20.62 -24.09 20.87
C ASP A 123 -19.46 -23.14 21.22
N HIS A 124 -18.52 -22.94 20.30
CA HIS A 124 -17.41 -22.01 20.49
C HIS A 124 -17.90 -20.56 20.50
N ILE A 125 -18.72 -20.13 19.53
CA ILE A 125 -19.33 -18.79 19.52
C ILE A 125 -20.10 -18.56 20.83
N ASP A 126 -20.94 -19.52 21.19
CA ASP A 126 -21.84 -19.40 22.33
C ASP A 126 -21.08 -19.32 23.67
N ARG A 127 -19.99 -20.07 23.79
CA ARG A 127 -19.07 -19.99 24.94
C ARG A 127 -18.36 -18.64 24.98
N THR A 128 -17.76 -18.20 23.87
CA THR A 128 -17.01 -16.93 23.82
C THR A 128 -17.91 -15.74 24.12
N LEU A 129 -19.13 -15.66 23.56
CA LEU A 129 -20.07 -14.58 23.87
C LEU A 129 -20.52 -14.59 25.34
N ARG A 130 -20.70 -15.77 25.94
CA ARG A 130 -20.99 -15.88 27.38
C ARG A 130 -19.83 -15.37 28.23
N GLU A 131 -18.60 -15.74 27.90
CA GLU A 131 -17.38 -15.29 28.58
C GLU A 131 -17.22 -13.76 28.47
N LEU A 132 -17.34 -13.20 27.26
CA LEU A 132 -17.26 -11.75 27.02
C LEU A 132 -18.34 -10.99 27.79
N ARG A 133 -19.59 -11.47 27.75
CA ARG A 133 -20.69 -10.85 28.50
C ARG A 133 -20.47 -10.92 30.01
N GLN A 134 -19.98 -12.03 30.54
CA GLN A 134 -19.66 -12.15 31.97
C GLN A 134 -18.57 -11.16 32.39
N ARG A 135 -17.57 -10.93 31.52
CA ARG A 135 -16.45 -10.03 31.80
C ARG A 135 -16.80 -8.55 31.64
N HIS A 136 -17.61 -8.19 30.65
CA HIS A 136 -17.83 -6.79 30.25
C HIS A 136 -19.27 -6.30 30.45
N GLY A 137 -20.16 -7.14 30.98
CA GLY A 137 -21.60 -6.85 31.14
C GLY A 137 -22.41 -6.94 29.85
N HIS A 138 -21.76 -6.97 28.70
CA HIS A 138 -22.34 -7.16 27.37
C HIS A 138 -21.33 -7.82 26.43
N ALA A 139 -21.79 -8.36 25.30
CA ALA A 139 -20.96 -8.84 24.21
C ALA A 139 -21.49 -8.34 22.87
N VAL A 140 -20.59 -8.09 21.91
CA VAL A 140 -20.93 -7.74 20.54
C VAL A 140 -20.34 -8.79 19.61
N LEU A 141 -21.20 -9.39 18.78
CA LEU A 141 -20.81 -10.27 17.69
C LEU A 141 -20.83 -9.49 16.38
N PHE A 142 -19.71 -9.45 15.68
CA PHE A 142 -19.61 -8.89 14.34
C PHE A 142 -19.32 -10.00 13.34
N ASP A 143 -20.35 -10.37 12.59
CA ASP A 143 -20.40 -11.50 11.66
C ASP A 143 -20.04 -11.01 10.25
N VAL A 144 -18.85 -11.33 9.77
CA VAL A 144 -18.28 -10.75 8.55
C VAL A 144 -18.34 -11.75 7.40
N HIS A 145 -18.90 -11.29 6.29
CA HIS A 145 -19.13 -12.06 5.10
C HIS A 145 -18.70 -11.34 3.83
N SER A 146 -18.58 -12.09 2.75
CA SER A 146 -18.51 -11.49 1.43
C SER A 146 -19.17 -12.32 0.33
N ILE A 147 -19.64 -11.60 -0.69
CA ILE A 147 -20.24 -12.22 -1.87
C ILE A 147 -19.91 -11.42 -3.12
N ARG A 148 -19.88 -12.09 -4.28
CA ARG A 148 -19.77 -11.43 -5.59
C ARG A 148 -20.81 -10.32 -5.70
N SER A 149 -20.40 -9.16 -6.20
CA SER A 149 -21.26 -7.97 -6.31
C SER A 149 -22.46 -8.16 -7.25
N ARG A 150 -22.44 -9.19 -8.11
CA ARG A 150 -23.53 -9.57 -9.01
C ARG A 150 -23.73 -11.07 -8.97
N VAL A 151 -24.88 -11.51 -8.43
CA VAL A 151 -25.31 -12.90 -8.46
C VAL A 151 -26.77 -12.95 -8.92
N PRO A 152 -27.03 -12.98 -10.25
CA PRO A 152 -28.38 -12.82 -10.81
C PRO A 152 -29.42 -13.79 -10.26
N ARG A 153 -29.01 -14.99 -9.84
CA ARG A 153 -29.89 -15.99 -9.22
C ARG A 153 -30.38 -15.57 -7.84
N LEU A 154 -29.59 -14.80 -7.07
CA LEU A 154 -29.89 -14.44 -5.68
C LEU A 154 -30.47 -13.03 -5.52
N PHE A 155 -30.13 -12.11 -6.41
CA PHE A 155 -30.61 -10.73 -6.41
C PHE A 155 -30.40 -10.04 -7.77
N GLU A 156 -31.25 -9.07 -8.08
CA GLU A 156 -31.12 -8.26 -9.29
C GLU A 156 -30.09 -7.13 -9.11
N GLY A 157 -29.36 -6.82 -10.19
CA GLY A 157 -28.46 -5.67 -10.24
C GLY A 157 -27.10 -5.90 -9.56
N ARG A 158 -26.49 -4.81 -9.09
CA ARG A 158 -25.25 -4.81 -8.30
C ARG A 158 -25.64 -4.63 -6.83
N LEU A 159 -25.08 -5.46 -5.96
CA LEU A 159 -25.17 -5.30 -4.51
C LEU A 159 -24.37 -4.06 -4.08
N PRO A 160 -24.87 -3.25 -3.12
CA PRO A 160 -24.05 -2.23 -2.48
C PRO A 160 -22.74 -2.80 -1.91
N ASP A 161 -21.73 -1.96 -1.75
CA ASP A 161 -20.39 -2.34 -1.32
C ASP A 161 -20.39 -2.89 0.10
N LEU A 162 -21.08 -2.19 1.01
CA LEU A 162 -21.19 -2.58 2.42
C LEU A 162 -22.66 -2.75 2.82
N ASN A 163 -23.07 -3.98 3.14
CA ASN A 163 -24.45 -4.28 3.51
C ASN A 163 -24.47 -4.66 4.99
N LEU A 164 -24.88 -3.71 5.83
CA LEU A 164 -25.03 -3.92 7.26
C LEU A 164 -26.36 -4.61 7.56
N GLY A 165 -26.33 -5.80 8.13
CA GLY A 165 -27.53 -6.52 8.59
C GLY A 165 -27.68 -6.44 10.11
N THR A 166 -28.84 -5.98 10.58
CA THR A 166 -29.14 -5.89 12.03
C THR A 166 -30.45 -6.59 12.40
N PHE A 167 -30.91 -7.47 11.52
CA PHE A 167 -32.20 -8.15 11.60
C PHE A 167 -33.35 -7.15 11.79
N GLU A 168 -33.37 -6.11 10.94
CA GLU A 168 -34.35 -5.03 11.02
C GLU A 168 -34.33 -4.33 12.40
N GLY A 169 -33.12 -4.14 12.94
CA GLY A 169 -32.87 -3.54 14.24
C GLY A 169 -33.13 -4.44 15.45
N GLN A 170 -33.44 -5.73 15.27
CA GLN A 170 -33.76 -6.65 16.37
C GLN A 170 -32.52 -7.31 17.00
N SER A 171 -31.40 -7.40 16.29
CA SER A 171 -30.23 -8.16 16.76
C SER A 171 -29.24 -7.34 17.60
N CYS A 172 -29.36 -6.01 17.63
CA CYS A 172 -28.43 -5.13 18.37
C CYS A 172 -29.15 -3.96 19.05
N ASP A 173 -28.42 -3.21 19.89
CA ASP A 173 -28.95 -1.97 20.46
C ASP A 173 -29.07 -0.88 19.36
N PRO A 174 -30.15 -0.09 19.31
CA PRO A 174 -30.31 0.96 18.31
C PRO A 174 -29.20 2.02 18.31
N GLY A 175 -28.59 2.30 19.47
CA GLY A 175 -27.44 3.19 19.60
C GLY A 175 -26.18 2.62 18.95
N LEU A 176 -25.95 1.31 19.11
CA LEU A 176 -24.86 0.62 18.43
C LEU A 176 -25.04 0.64 16.90
N GLN A 177 -26.25 0.34 16.41
CA GLN A 177 -26.55 0.42 14.97
C GLN A 177 -26.27 1.84 14.44
N ARG A 178 -26.77 2.88 15.11
CA ARG A 178 -26.52 4.28 14.68
C ARG A 178 -25.03 4.63 14.66
N ALA A 179 -24.25 4.16 15.64
CA ALA A 179 -22.82 4.43 15.68
C ALA A 179 -22.08 3.80 14.49
N VAL A 180 -22.44 2.57 14.13
CA VAL A 180 -21.87 1.87 12.96
C VAL A 180 -22.30 2.55 11.66
N VAL A 181 -23.58 2.88 11.51
CA VAL A 181 -24.08 3.59 10.33
C VAL A 181 -23.39 4.94 10.14
N ALA A 182 -23.27 5.75 11.21
CA ALA A 182 -22.54 7.01 11.15
C ALA A 182 -21.05 6.82 10.80
N HIS A 183 -20.46 5.66 11.11
CA HIS A 183 -19.12 5.33 10.63
C HIS A 183 -19.11 5.06 9.13
N LEU A 184 -20.08 4.28 8.61
CA LEU A 184 -20.21 3.96 7.19
C LEU A 184 -20.51 5.20 6.34
N GLU A 185 -21.40 6.09 6.82
CA GLU A 185 -21.77 7.34 6.12
C GLU A 185 -20.59 8.30 5.90
N ARG A 186 -19.55 8.22 6.75
CA ARG A 186 -18.33 9.03 6.58
C ARG A 186 -17.32 8.43 5.60
N ARG A 187 -17.60 7.27 5.00
CA ARG A 187 -16.71 6.59 4.05
C ARG A 187 -17.26 6.79 2.64
N GLU A 188 -16.88 7.91 2.01
CA GLU A 188 -17.35 8.26 0.65
C GLU A 188 -16.93 7.25 -0.43
N ALA A 189 -15.92 6.41 -0.15
CA ALA A 189 -15.41 5.39 -1.06
C ALA A 189 -16.34 4.18 -1.25
N PHE A 190 -17.32 3.96 -0.38
CA PHE A 190 -18.20 2.79 -0.44
C PHE A 190 -19.67 3.20 -0.35
N ASP A 191 -20.49 2.73 -1.29
CA ASP A 191 -21.93 2.78 -1.09
C ASP A 191 -22.33 1.75 -0.02
N HIS A 192 -23.36 2.04 0.77
CA HIS A 192 -23.77 1.15 1.83
C HIS A 192 -25.28 1.12 2.00
N VAL A 193 -25.77 0.04 2.58
CA VAL A 193 -27.18 -0.14 2.91
C VAL A 193 -27.32 -0.84 4.25
N VAL A 194 -28.37 -0.50 4.99
CA VAL A 194 -28.74 -1.17 6.23
C VAL A 194 -30.00 -1.99 5.99
N ASP A 195 -29.96 -3.27 6.37
CA ASP A 195 -31.05 -4.24 6.21
C ASP A 195 -31.61 -4.28 4.77
N GLY A 196 -30.72 -4.19 3.78
CA GLY A 196 -31.04 -4.35 2.36
C GLY A 196 -31.33 -5.81 1.99
N ARG A 197 -30.55 -6.36 1.04
CA ARG A 197 -30.66 -7.78 0.67
C ARG A 197 -30.24 -8.71 1.81
N PHE A 198 -29.20 -8.32 2.54
CA PHE A 198 -28.65 -9.07 3.66
C PHE A 198 -29.03 -8.37 4.96
N LYS A 199 -29.90 -9.02 5.74
CA LYS A 199 -30.47 -8.49 6.99
C LYS A 199 -29.89 -9.20 8.22
N GLY A 200 -28.80 -9.94 8.07
CA GLY A 200 -28.32 -10.87 9.09
C GLY A 200 -28.83 -12.30 8.87
N GLY A 201 -27.88 -13.24 8.84
CA GLY A 201 -28.08 -14.68 8.69
C GLY A 201 -28.48 -15.36 9.99
N PHE A 202 -28.29 -16.68 10.08
CA PHE A 202 -28.62 -17.44 11.28
C PHE A 202 -27.82 -16.95 12.49
N ILE A 203 -26.51 -16.76 12.36
CA ILE A 203 -25.62 -16.36 13.45
C ILE A 203 -26.11 -15.03 14.06
N THR A 204 -26.32 -14.02 13.21
CA THR A 204 -26.81 -12.71 13.66
C THR A 204 -28.18 -12.79 14.34
N ARG A 205 -29.13 -13.56 13.79
CA ARG A 205 -30.50 -13.69 14.34
C ARG A 205 -30.55 -14.53 15.62
N HIS A 206 -29.72 -15.55 15.71
CA HIS A 206 -29.72 -16.50 16.82
C HIS A 206 -29.01 -15.92 18.05
N TYR A 207 -27.82 -15.34 17.85
CA TYR A 207 -27.00 -14.82 18.94
C TYR A 207 -27.35 -13.38 19.32
N GLY A 208 -27.90 -12.59 18.38
CA GLY A 208 -28.40 -11.24 18.66
C GLY A 208 -29.58 -11.28 19.63
N GLN A 209 -29.31 -11.08 20.91
CA GLN A 209 -30.30 -11.06 21.99
C GLN A 209 -30.07 -9.81 22.87
N PRO A 210 -30.37 -8.59 22.37
CA PRO A 210 -30.03 -7.33 23.06
C PRO A 210 -30.61 -7.26 24.47
N ALA A 211 -31.81 -7.81 24.70
CA ALA A 211 -32.43 -7.90 26.01
C ALA A 211 -31.64 -8.74 27.04
N LYS A 212 -30.71 -9.58 26.58
CA LYS A 212 -29.79 -10.38 27.42
C LYS A 212 -28.36 -9.87 27.40
N GLY A 213 -28.12 -8.68 26.82
CA GLY A 213 -26.80 -8.05 26.72
C GLY A 213 -25.89 -8.67 25.66
N ILE A 214 -26.43 -9.35 24.66
CA ILE A 214 -25.65 -9.87 23.51
C ILE A 214 -26.17 -9.18 22.25
N HIS A 215 -25.33 -8.41 21.59
CA HIS A 215 -25.66 -7.71 20.36
C HIS A 215 -24.98 -8.40 19.19
N ALA A 216 -25.62 -8.44 18.03
CA ALA A 216 -25.05 -9.00 16.82
C ALA A 216 -25.32 -8.10 15.61
N LEU A 217 -24.31 -7.96 14.77
CA LEU A 217 -24.33 -7.21 13.51
C LEU A 217 -23.70 -8.09 12.44
N GLN A 218 -24.29 -8.14 11.24
CA GLN A 218 -23.66 -8.72 10.06
C GLN A 218 -23.09 -7.62 9.18
N LEU A 219 -21.91 -7.84 8.61
CA LEU A 219 -21.45 -7.08 7.45
C LEU A 219 -21.24 -8.02 6.28
N GLU A 220 -22.03 -7.83 5.22
CA GLU A 220 -21.81 -8.49 3.93
C GLU A 220 -21.11 -7.51 2.99
N ILE A 221 -19.89 -7.87 2.59
CA ILE A 221 -19.00 -7.06 1.75
C ILE A 221 -19.11 -7.54 0.30
N ALA A 222 -19.40 -6.64 -0.63
CA ALA A 222 -19.27 -6.99 -2.04
C ALA A 222 -17.79 -7.31 -2.33
N GLN A 223 -17.49 -8.51 -2.83
CA GLN A 223 -16.11 -8.96 -3.07
C GLN A 223 -15.32 -8.00 -3.99
N ALA A 224 -16.02 -7.31 -4.89
CA ALA A 224 -15.45 -6.25 -5.73
C ALA A 224 -14.81 -5.08 -4.96
N CYS A 225 -15.10 -4.94 -3.66
CA CYS A 225 -14.46 -3.94 -2.79
C CYS A 225 -12.99 -4.24 -2.49
N TYR A 226 -12.57 -5.51 -2.60
CA TYR A 226 -11.27 -5.93 -2.10
C TYR A 226 -10.61 -7.06 -2.91
N MET A 227 -11.31 -7.68 -3.87
CA MET A 227 -10.76 -8.73 -4.73
C MET A 227 -11.39 -8.73 -6.13
N LEU A 228 -10.63 -9.24 -7.11
CA LEU A 228 -11.06 -9.37 -8.50
C LEU A 228 -11.68 -10.76 -8.76
N HIS A 229 -12.72 -10.82 -9.59
CA HIS A 229 -13.27 -12.09 -10.10
C HIS A 229 -12.75 -12.38 -11.49
N GLY A 230 -11.98 -13.47 -11.65
CA GLY A 230 -11.55 -13.94 -12.98
C GLY A 230 -12.75 -14.40 -13.82
N ARG A 231 -12.85 -13.94 -15.08
CA ARG A 231 -13.84 -14.43 -16.05
C ARG A 231 -13.39 -15.80 -16.58
N GLY A 232 -14.18 -16.85 -16.30
CA GLY A 232 -14.13 -18.13 -17.01
C GLY A 232 -14.77 -18.06 -18.42
N PRO A 233 -14.51 -19.04 -19.30
CA PRO A 233 -14.67 -18.90 -20.76
C PRO A 233 -16.03 -19.39 -21.32
N SER A 234 -16.36 -18.87 -22.51
CA SER A 234 -17.40 -19.29 -23.47
C SER A 234 -18.84 -18.80 -23.27
N GLY A 235 -19.36 -18.15 -24.31
CA GLY A 235 -20.75 -17.75 -24.44
C GLY A 235 -20.95 -16.68 -25.52
N THR A 236 -20.72 -17.05 -26.78
CA THR A 236 -21.05 -16.23 -27.96
C THR A 236 -22.48 -15.71 -27.89
N LEU A 237 -22.66 -14.38 -27.88
CA LEU A 237 -23.94 -13.76 -28.22
C LEU A 237 -23.74 -12.74 -29.34
N GLY A 238 -24.26 -13.13 -30.49
CA GLY A 238 -24.15 -12.43 -31.75
C GLY A 238 -24.82 -11.06 -31.75
N ARG A 239 -24.33 -10.24 -32.68
CA ARG A 239 -24.98 -9.02 -33.18
C ARG A 239 -26.47 -9.26 -33.40
N ARG A 240 -27.31 -8.45 -32.75
CA ARG A 240 -28.63 -8.10 -33.26
C ARG A 240 -28.72 -6.61 -33.50
N SER A 241 -28.78 -6.27 -34.79
CA SER A 241 -29.30 -5.02 -35.31
C SER A 241 -30.80 -4.93 -35.03
N GLY A 242 -31.29 -3.76 -34.62
CA GLY A 242 -32.71 -3.51 -34.42
C GLY A 242 -33.00 -2.03 -34.23
N ARG A 243 -33.43 -1.38 -35.31
CA ARG A 243 -33.91 0.01 -35.36
C ARG A 243 -35.09 0.21 -34.41
N SER A 244 -35.13 1.35 -33.72
CA SER A 244 -36.29 1.84 -32.97
C SER A 244 -37.07 2.85 -33.84
N THR A 245 -38.39 2.69 -33.90
CA THR A 245 -39.36 3.69 -34.38
C THR A 245 -40.26 4.10 -33.21
N GLY A 246 -40.59 5.40 -33.11
CA GLY A 246 -41.32 6.09 -32.01
C GLY A 246 -42.74 5.58 -31.71
N ASP A 247 -43.53 6.16 -30.80
CA ASP A 247 -43.60 7.51 -30.22
C ASP A 247 -44.44 7.44 -28.88
N PRO A 248 -45.04 8.49 -28.27
CA PRO A 248 -44.59 9.13 -27.03
C PRO A 248 -45.60 9.13 -25.85
N ALA A 249 -45.18 9.81 -24.77
CA ALA A 249 -45.97 10.52 -23.75
C ALA A 249 -46.23 9.81 -22.41
N ARG A 250 -45.47 10.22 -21.38
CA ARG A 250 -45.96 10.98 -20.21
C ARG A 250 -44.78 11.45 -19.34
N ARG A 251 -44.66 12.77 -19.17
CA ARG A 251 -43.87 13.48 -18.13
C ARG A 251 -44.83 13.88 -17.00
N PRO A 252 -44.41 13.99 -15.72
CA PRO A 252 -43.44 14.98 -15.22
C PRO A 252 -42.48 14.38 -14.15
N HIS A 253 -41.33 14.92 -13.72
CA HIS A 253 -40.80 16.27 -13.55
C HIS A 253 -39.28 16.28 -13.84
N ARG A 254 -38.76 17.44 -14.29
CA ARG A 254 -37.34 17.70 -14.51
C ARG A 254 -36.61 17.92 -13.17
N PHE A 255 -35.55 17.14 -12.94
CA PHE A 255 -34.30 17.60 -12.35
C PHE A 255 -33.16 17.17 -13.29
N PRO A 256 -32.10 17.97 -13.46
CA PRO A 256 -31.16 17.80 -14.56
C PRO A 256 -30.31 16.55 -14.37
N ARG A 257 -30.52 15.51 -15.20
CA ARG A 257 -29.49 14.49 -15.44
C ARG A 257 -28.44 15.09 -16.36
N GLY A 258 -27.41 15.63 -15.71
CA GLY A 258 -26.11 15.89 -16.29
C GLY A 258 -25.05 15.42 -15.31
N VAL A 259 -25.01 14.12 -15.00
CA VAL A 259 -23.72 13.54 -14.63
C VAL A 259 -23.09 13.22 -15.96
N ALA A 260 -22.18 14.10 -16.39
CA ALA A 260 -21.26 13.79 -17.45
C ALA A 260 -20.63 12.43 -17.14
N THR A 261 -20.72 11.48 -18.07
CA THR A 261 -19.71 10.45 -18.18
C THR A 261 -18.39 11.19 -18.35
N VAL A 262 -17.63 11.35 -17.27
CA VAL A 262 -16.28 11.87 -17.34
C VAL A 262 -15.48 10.76 -18.00
N SER A 263 -15.05 11.00 -19.25
CA SER A 263 -14.34 10.02 -20.05
C SER A 263 -13.05 9.61 -19.33
N GLY A 264 -12.98 8.37 -18.89
CA GLY A 264 -11.72 7.73 -18.51
C GLY A 264 -10.75 7.69 -19.68
N VAL A 265 -9.46 7.52 -19.40
CA VAL A 265 -8.42 7.38 -20.44
C VAL A 265 -8.11 5.89 -20.59
N VAL A 266 -7.94 5.43 -21.81
CA VAL A 266 -7.50 4.06 -22.11
C VAL A 266 -6.15 4.12 -22.81
N PHE A 267 -5.16 3.39 -22.31
CA PHE A 267 -3.83 3.28 -22.91
C PHE A 267 -3.65 1.88 -23.50
N HIS A 268 -3.24 1.79 -24.76
CA HIS A 268 -2.73 0.53 -25.31
C HIS A 268 -1.24 0.40 -25.02
N CYS A 269 -0.89 -0.69 -24.34
CA CYS A 269 0.46 -1.06 -23.98
C CYS A 269 0.88 -2.26 -24.85
N PRO A 270 1.81 -2.10 -25.80
CA PRO A 270 2.30 -3.21 -26.61
C PRO A 270 3.01 -4.25 -25.73
N ARG A 271 3.72 -3.77 -24.71
CA ARG A 271 4.38 -4.56 -23.66
C ARG A 271 4.17 -3.85 -22.33
N ILE A 272 3.77 -4.60 -21.29
CA ILE A 272 3.52 -4.07 -19.95
C ILE A 272 4.08 -5.03 -18.91
N LEU A 273 4.75 -4.50 -17.90
CA LEU A 273 5.20 -5.25 -16.74
C LEU A 273 4.15 -5.18 -15.63
N LEU A 274 3.52 -6.32 -15.34
CA LEU A 274 2.58 -6.50 -14.23
C LEU A 274 3.26 -7.27 -13.09
N ALA A 275 2.59 -7.39 -11.92
CA ALA A 275 3.11 -8.13 -10.77
C ALA A 275 3.39 -9.61 -11.12
N GLU A 276 2.55 -10.20 -11.98
CA GLU A 276 2.71 -11.57 -12.50
C GLU A 276 3.64 -11.68 -13.73
N GLY A 277 4.39 -10.61 -14.02
CA GLY A 277 5.38 -10.52 -15.08
C GLY A 277 4.90 -9.83 -16.36
N TRP A 278 5.73 -9.93 -17.41
CA TRP A 278 5.50 -9.28 -18.69
C TRP A 278 4.25 -9.80 -19.41
N ARG A 279 3.45 -8.89 -19.97
CA ARG A 279 2.30 -9.17 -20.85
C ARG A 279 2.38 -8.30 -22.10
N GLU A 280 1.75 -8.77 -23.17
CA GLU A 280 1.67 -8.05 -24.44
C GLU A 280 0.25 -7.59 -24.72
N ASN A 281 0.11 -6.50 -25.48
CA ASN A 281 -1.17 -6.02 -26.01
C ASN A 281 -2.26 -5.93 -24.93
N ARG A 282 -2.02 -5.05 -23.96
CA ARG A 282 -2.95 -4.75 -22.88
C ARG A 282 -3.52 -3.35 -23.03
N LEU A 283 -4.73 -3.17 -22.53
CA LEU A 283 -5.37 -1.88 -22.33
C LEU A 283 -5.39 -1.61 -20.83
N ILE A 284 -4.79 -0.49 -20.42
CA ILE A 284 -5.01 0.08 -19.09
C ILE A 284 -6.18 1.04 -19.21
N GLU A 285 -7.29 0.77 -18.53
CA GLU A 285 -8.39 1.72 -18.39
C GLU A 285 -8.27 2.45 -17.05
N CYS A 286 -8.26 3.78 -17.11
CA CYS A 286 -8.19 4.64 -15.94
C CYS A 286 -9.47 5.47 -15.80
N ASP A 287 -9.92 5.67 -14.57
CA ASP A 287 -10.99 6.62 -14.28
C ASP A 287 -10.51 8.08 -14.36
N ALA A 288 -11.43 9.02 -14.12
CA ALA A 288 -11.14 10.45 -14.12
C ALA A 288 -10.19 10.90 -12.98
N ALA A 289 -10.05 10.10 -11.92
CA ALA A 289 -9.13 10.37 -10.83
C ALA A 289 -7.70 9.87 -11.13
N GLY A 290 -7.52 9.15 -12.25
CA GLY A 290 -6.24 8.56 -12.63
C GLY A 290 -5.97 7.22 -11.96
N VAL A 291 -7.00 6.55 -11.45
CA VAL A 291 -6.93 5.20 -10.88
C VAL A 291 -7.18 4.17 -11.97
N ILE A 292 -6.36 3.14 -12.03
CA ILE A 292 -6.54 1.98 -12.91
C ILE A 292 -7.80 1.23 -12.45
N VAL A 293 -8.77 1.08 -13.33
CA VAL A 293 -10.02 0.35 -13.04
C VAL A 293 -10.05 -1.03 -13.70
N ASP A 294 -9.30 -1.22 -14.80
CA ASP A 294 -9.19 -2.49 -15.49
C ASP A 294 -7.88 -2.59 -16.27
N ILE A 295 -7.34 -3.81 -16.37
CA ILE A 295 -6.25 -4.16 -17.28
C ILE A 295 -6.66 -5.41 -18.04
N ARG A 296 -6.84 -5.29 -19.35
CA ARG A 296 -7.39 -6.37 -20.20
C ARG A 296 -6.63 -6.49 -21.52
N PRO A 297 -6.68 -7.65 -22.21
CA PRO A 297 -6.21 -7.73 -23.59
C PRO A 297 -6.92 -6.72 -24.50
N GLY A 298 -6.19 -6.14 -25.46
CA GLY A 298 -6.78 -5.30 -26.50
C GLY A 298 -5.76 -4.84 -27.54
N GLU A 299 -6.24 -4.14 -28.56
CA GLU A 299 -5.46 -3.78 -29.74
C GLU A 299 -5.08 -2.29 -29.75
N ARG A 300 -4.11 -1.94 -30.60
CA ARG A 300 -3.57 -0.56 -30.70
C ARG A 300 -4.63 0.52 -30.95
N GLY A 301 -5.72 0.17 -31.64
CA GLY A 301 -6.80 1.10 -31.96
C GLY A 301 -7.79 1.37 -30.83
N ASP A 302 -7.70 0.63 -29.72
CA ASP A 302 -8.69 0.67 -28.64
C ASP A 302 -8.41 1.75 -27.57
N GLY A 303 -7.30 2.48 -27.68
CA GLY A 303 -6.88 3.53 -26.75
C GLY A 303 -5.73 4.39 -27.28
N GLU A 304 -5.18 5.27 -26.44
CA GLU A 304 -3.93 5.97 -26.73
C GLU A 304 -2.79 4.95 -26.81
N ALA A 305 -2.20 4.79 -27.99
CA ALA A 305 -1.12 3.84 -28.22
C ALA A 305 0.19 4.33 -27.60
N LEU A 306 0.75 3.55 -26.70
CA LEU A 306 2.11 3.73 -26.20
C LEU A 306 3.06 2.93 -27.10
N GLU A 307 4.20 3.50 -27.48
CA GLU A 307 5.07 2.88 -28.49
C GLU A 307 6.12 1.93 -27.86
N GLY A 308 6.34 2.03 -26.54
CA GLY A 308 7.40 1.32 -25.84
C GLY A 308 6.93 0.39 -24.71
N PRO A 309 7.88 -0.33 -24.07
CA PRO A 309 7.63 -1.08 -22.85
C PRO A 309 7.14 -0.18 -21.72
N VAL A 310 6.04 -0.61 -21.08
CA VAL A 310 5.44 0.08 -19.95
C VAL A 310 5.85 -0.59 -18.65
N LEU A 311 6.42 0.17 -17.74
CA LEU A 311 6.89 -0.28 -16.42
C LEU A 311 6.11 0.46 -15.32
N PRO A 312 5.81 -0.18 -14.17
CA PRO A 312 5.34 0.56 -13.01
C PRO A 312 6.34 1.67 -12.68
N GLY A 313 5.84 2.86 -12.38
CA GLY A 313 6.70 3.99 -12.03
C GLY A 313 7.46 3.67 -10.75
N MET A 314 8.77 3.96 -10.72
CA MET A 314 9.57 3.67 -9.54
C MET A 314 9.14 4.57 -8.38
N VAL A 315 9.13 4.01 -7.18
CA VAL A 315 8.86 4.76 -5.95
C VAL A 315 10.17 5.10 -5.28
N ASN A 316 10.49 6.40 -5.20
CA ASN A 316 11.62 6.92 -4.46
C ASN A 316 11.26 6.97 -2.97
N VAL A 317 11.73 6.03 -2.17
CA VAL A 317 11.30 5.90 -0.76
C VAL A 317 11.88 7.00 0.13
N HIS A 318 12.96 7.66 -0.28
CA HIS A 318 13.70 8.59 0.56
C HIS A 318 14.41 9.68 -0.23
N SER A 319 14.18 10.93 0.15
CA SER A 319 14.80 12.11 -0.46
C SER A 319 14.98 13.25 0.55
N HIS A 320 16.03 14.04 0.34
CA HIS A 320 16.25 15.35 0.95
C HIS A 320 16.41 16.39 -0.16
N ILE A 321 15.31 17.00 -0.59
CA ILE A 321 15.26 17.76 -1.85
C ILE A 321 16.21 18.97 -1.87
N HIS A 322 16.47 19.59 -0.72
CA HIS A 322 17.41 20.71 -0.61
C HIS A 322 18.85 20.33 -0.90
N GLN A 323 19.23 19.06 -0.69
CA GLN A 323 20.59 18.58 -0.91
C GLN A 323 20.95 18.53 -2.40
N ARG A 324 19.95 18.51 -3.29
CA ARG A 324 20.18 18.60 -4.73
C ARG A 324 20.98 19.84 -5.13
N LEU A 325 20.90 20.92 -4.34
CA LEU A 325 21.67 22.14 -4.55
C LEU A 325 23.19 21.90 -4.54
N ILE A 326 23.66 21.02 -3.65
CA ILE A 326 25.09 20.73 -3.46
C ILE A 326 25.59 19.55 -4.27
N ALA A 327 24.73 18.87 -5.04
CA ALA A 327 25.12 17.71 -5.85
C ALA A 327 26.36 18.03 -6.71
N GLY A 328 27.46 17.33 -6.48
CA GLY A 328 28.76 17.52 -7.15
C GLY A 328 29.66 18.62 -6.58
N LEU A 329 29.26 19.35 -5.53
CA LEU A 329 30.05 20.41 -4.88
C LEU A 329 30.81 19.91 -3.62
N THR A 330 30.76 18.62 -3.34
CA THR A 330 31.35 17.99 -2.14
C THR A 330 32.63 17.20 -2.45
N GLY A 331 32.97 16.97 -3.71
CA GLY A 331 34.12 16.13 -4.13
C GLY A 331 35.53 16.71 -3.93
N LEU A 332 35.70 17.80 -3.17
CA LEU A 332 37.02 18.32 -2.80
C LEU A 332 37.44 17.69 -1.47
N SER A 333 38.48 16.84 -1.53
CA SER A 333 38.99 16.13 -0.36
C SER A 333 39.34 17.07 0.80
N ALA A 334 38.72 16.85 1.96
CA ALA A 334 39.05 17.55 3.21
C ALA A 334 40.29 16.99 3.93
N GLY A 335 41.04 16.08 3.29
CA GLY A 335 42.20 15.40 3.84
C GLY A 335 41.90 13.95 4.28
N PRO A 336 42.80 13.31 5.05
CA PRO A 336 42.72 11.87 5.35
C PRO A 336 41.51 11.44 6.20
N GLN A 337 40.75 12.38 6.76
CA GLN A 337 39.56 12.12 7.59
C GLN A 337 38.27 12.65 6.93
N ASP A 338 38.28 12.89 5.63
CA ASP A 338 37.08 13.25 4.88
C ASP A 338 36.03 12.13 5.00
N SER A 339 34.80 12.49 5.37
CA SER A 339 33.75 11.56 5.79
C SER A 339 32.37 12.19 5.64
N PHE A 340 31.32 11.43 5.94
CA PHE A 340 29.95 11.93 6.11
C PHE A 340 29.87 13.27 6.88
N TRP A 341 30.70 13.43 7.94
CA TRP A 341 30.64 14.59 8.82
C TRP A 341 31.14 15.89 8.17
N SER A 342 32.19 15.84 7.34
CA SER A 342 32.67 16.99 6.58
C SER A 342 31.72 17.37 5.45
N TRP A 343 31.13 16.37 4.77
CA TRP A 343 30.06 16.59 3.79
C TRP A 343 28.87 17.35 4.41
N ARG A 344 28.46 16.96 5.62
CA ARG A 344 27.32 17.55 6.32
C ARG A 344 27.48 19.03 6.62
N GLU A 345 28.71 19.50 6.89
CA GLU A 345 28.95 20.93 7.13
C GLU A 345 28.72 21.77 5.86
N ARG A 346 29.08 21.25 4.67
CA ARG A 346 28.75 21.92 3.40
C ARG A 346 27.25 21.95 3.13
N MET A 347 26.54 20.89 3.51
CA MET A 347 25.07 20.88 3.42
C MET A 347 24.45 21.98 4.27
N TYR A 348 24.90 22.17 5.52
CA TYR A 348 24.42 23.27 6.36
C TYR A 348 24.69 24.66 5.77
N GLU A 349 25.85 24.84 5.14
CA GLU A 349 26.20 26.10 4.48
C GLU A 349 25.25 26.39 3.32
N ALA A 350 24.96 25.39 2.48
CA ALA A 350 24.04 25.54 1.36
C ALA A 350 22.60 25.83 1.81
N VAL A 351 22.13 25.16 2.87
CA VAL A 351 20.81 25.42 3.46
C VAL A 351 20.71 26.86 3.97
N SER A 352 21.78 27.42 4.53
CA SER A 352 21.74 28.79 5.06
C SER A 352 21.63 29.89 3.99
N LEU A 353 21.85 29.54 2.72
CA LEU A 353 21.78 30.45 1.57
C LEU A 353 20.42 30.44 0.86
N LEU A 354 19.52 29.51 1.23
CA LEU A 354 18.18 29.43 0.66
C LEU A 354 17.22 30.34 1.42
N ASP A 355 16.53 31.22 0.69
CA ASP A 355 15.25 31.75 1.14
C ASP A 355 14.10 30.81 0.75
N GLY A 356 12.87 31.17 1.12
CA GLY A 356 11.69 30.35 0.86
C GLY A 356 11.38 30.16 -0.64
N ASP A 357 11.58 31.20 -1.45
CA ASP A 357 11.28 31.14 -2.89
C ASP A 357 12.34 30.32 -3.62
N ASP A 358 13.62 30.47 -3.22
CA ASP A 358 14.73 29.66 -3.71
C ASP A 358 14.55 28.18 -3.36
N PHE A 359 14.05 27.87 -2.15
CA PHE A 359 13.77 26.50 -1.74
C PHE A 359 12.61 25.86 -2.51
N GLU A 360 11.47 26.54 -2.66
CA GLU A 360 10.34 26.01 -3.44
C GLU A 360 10.73 25.78 -4.91
N LEU A 361 11.52 26.70 -5.48
CA LEU A 361 12.06 26.58 -6.83
C LEU A 361 12.99 25.38 -6.99
N LEU A 362 13.94 25.22 -6.07
CA LEU A 362 14.87 24.10 -6.06
C LEU A 362 14.13 22.77 -5.92
N ALA A 363 13.16 22.71 -5.00
CA ALA A 363 12.35 21.52 -4.78
C ALA A 363 11.58 21.13 -6.05
N ALA A 364 10.96 22.09 -6.74
CA ALA A 364 10.24 21.82 -7.98
C ALA A 364 11.17 21.30 -9.10
N HIS A 365 12.39 21.84 -9.18
CA HIS A 365 13.39 21.37 -10.14
C HIS A 365 13.88 19.95 -9.83
N ALA A 366 14.11 19.63 -8.56
CA ALA A 366 14.61 18.33 -8.17
C ALA A 366 13.51 17.25 -8.32
N PHE A 367 12.25 17.53 -7.97
CA PHE A 367 11.13 16.62 -8.28
C PHE A 367 10.96 16.38 -9.78
N MET A 368 11.18 17.42 -10.60
CA MET A 368 11.20 17.29 -12.05
C MET A 368 12.33 16.36 -12.53
N GLU A 369 13.54 16.48 -11.98
CA GLU A 369 14.66 15.59 -12.33
C GLU A 369 14.38 14.13 -11.92
N LEU A 370 13.79 13.92 -10.75
CA LEU A 370 13.35 12.60 -10.29
C LEU A 370 12.31 11.98 -11.23
N LEU A 371 11.33 12.77 -11.70
CA LEU A 371 10.37 12.32 -12.71
C LEU A 371 11.08 11.88 -14.00
N GLU A 372 11.99 12.71 -14.54
CA GLU A 372 12.76 12.35 -15.74
C GLU A 372 13.66 11.12 -15.54
N GLY A 373 14.11 10.85 -14.32
CA GLY A 373 14.84 9.64 -13.94
C GLY A 373 13.96 8.41 -13.65
N GLY A 374 12.65 8.53 -13.85
CA GLY A 374 11.70 7.41 -13.78
C GLY A 374 10.99 7.22 -12.44
N TYR A 375 11.18 8.13 -11.48
CA TYR A 375 10.45 8.13 -10.22
C TYR A 375 9.12 8.86 -10.33
N THR A 376 7.99 8.18 -10.10
CA THR A 376 6.65 8.78 -10.16
C THR A 376 6.11 9.22 -8.80
N THR A 377 6.69 8.68 -7.72
CA THR A 377 6.31 8.95 -6.34
C THR A 377 7.57 9.16 -5.50
N THR A 378 7.57 10.15 -4.60
CA THR A 378 8.70 10.45 -3.72
C THR A 378 8.29 10.55 -2.25
N GLY A 379 9.08 9.95 -1.37
CA GLY A 379 9.04 10.16 0.08
C GLY A 379 10.00 11.28 0.45
N GLU A 380 9.48 12.48 0.75
CA GLU A 380 10.34 13.61 1.12
C GLU A 380 10.53 13.66 2.64
N PHE A 381 11.75 13.36 3.08
CA PHE A 381 12.18 13.39 4.47
C PHE A 381 12.61 14.82 4.82
N HIS A 382 11.63 15.64 5.19
CA HIS A 382 11.75 17.09 5.29
C HIS A 382 12.11 17.57 6.70
N TYR A 383 13.38 17.97 6.91
CA TYR A 383 13.87 18.55 8.17
C TYR A 383 14.18 20.06 8.19
N PRO A 384 14.31 20.80 7.06
CA PRO A 384 14.41 22.26 7.07
C PRO A 384 13.12 23.00 7.50
N HIS A 385 12.71 22.86 8.76
CA HIS A 385 11.45 23.42 9.29
C HIS A 385 11.47 24.94 9.42
N ARG A 386 12.63 25.54 9.71
CA ARG A 386 12.75 26.99 9.97
C ARG A 386 13.70 27.67 9.01
N LEU A 387 13.68 27.22 7.76
CA LEU A 387 14.48 27.80 6.68
C LEU A 387 14.20 29.31 6.59
N ALA A 388 15.26 30.12 6.56
CA ALA A 388 15.18 31.59 6.56
C ALA A 388 14.24 32.19 7.62
N GLY A 389 14.04 31.51 8.76
CA GLY A 389 13.15 31.95 9.84
C GLY A 389 11.65 31.71 9.58
N GLN A 390 11.28 31.02 8.50
CA GLN A 390 9.90 30.65 8.20
C GLN A 390 9.33 29.68 9.24
N ALA A 391 8.00 29.59 9.30
CA ALA A 391 7.31 28.60 10.12
C ALA A 391 7.39 27.21 9.45
N ALA A 392 7.39 26.15 10.26
CA ALA A 392 7.47 24.76 9.77
C ALA A 392 6.35 24.40 8.80
N LEU A 393 5.14 24.93 9.01
CA LEU A 393 4.01 24.73 8.10
C LEU A 393 4.25 25.36 6.73
N GLU A 394 4.95 26.50 6.67
CA GLU A 394 5.22 27.18 5.40
C GLU A 394 6.26 26.39 4.59
N THR A 395 7.36 25.96 5.19
CA THR A 395 8.39 25.20 4.44
C THR A 395 7.87 23.83 4.01
N ALA A 396 7.07 23.16 4.84
CA ALA A 396 6.35 21.94 4.45
C ALA A 396 5.36 22.21 3.31
N GLY A 397 4.63 23.34 3.35
CA GLY A 397 3.73 23.79 2.28
C GLY A 397 4.45 24.05 0.96
N GLN A 398 5.64 24.63 0.99
CA GLN A 398 6.50 24.85 -0.18
C GLN A 398 6.85 23.52 -0.87
N VAL A 399 7.19 22.48 -0.10
CA VAL A 399 7.44 21.13 -0.65
C VAL A 399 6.20 20.58 -1.35
N LEU A 400 5.03 20.67 -0.72
CA LEU A 400 3.76 20.20 -1.31
C LEU A 400 3.44 20.93 -2.62
N ARG A 401 3.63 22.26 -2.66
CA ARG A 401 3.42 23.08 -3.86
C ARG A 401 4.44 22.77 -4.95
N ALA A 402 5.70 22.58 -4.59
CA ALA A 402 6.76 22.17 -5.51
C ALA A 402 6.47 20.81 -6.16
N ALA A 403 6.03 19.83 -5.37
CA ALA A 403 5.62 18.53 -5.90
C ALA A 403 4.40 18.63 -6.82
N ALA A 404 3.38 19.41 -6.45
CA ALA A 404 2.22 19.66 -7.30
C ALA A 404 2.60 20.34 -8.62
N ARG A 405 3.54 21.29 -8.57
CA ARG A 405 4.07 22.00 -9.74
C ARG A 405 4.84 21.07 -10.68
N ALA A 406 5.67 20.19 -10.15
CA ALA A 406 6.35 19.15 -10.92
C ALA A 406 5.38 18.07 -11.40
N GLY A 407 4.28 17.84 -10.68
CA GLY A 407 3.32 16.80 -10.99
C GLY A 407 3.69 15.41 -10.49
N THR A 408 4.59 15.32 -9.51
CA THR A 408 4.96 14.06 -8.85
C THR A 408 3.98 13.72 -7.72
N ALA A 409 3.78 12.44 -7.44
CA ALA A 409 3.13 12.02 -6.21
C ALA A 409 4.12 12.13 -5.03
N LEU A 410 3.62 12.48 -3.85
CA LEU A 410 4.46 12.83 -2.71
C LEU A 410 3.90 12.24 -1.41
N THR A 411 4.74 11.53 -0.67
CA THR A 411 4.51 11.32 0.76
C THR A 411 5.45 12.25 1.51
N LEU A 412 4.91 13.31 2.09
CA LEU A 412 5.68 14.25 2.90
C LEU A 412 5.91 13.65 4.28
N LEU A 413 7.15 13.63 4.74
CA LEU A 413 7.55 13.11 6.05
C LEU A 413 8.20 14.25 6.83
N PRO A 414 7.42 15.11 7.52
CA PRO A 414 8.00 16.11 8.41
C PRO A 414 8.84 15.43 9.48
N VAL A 415 10.07 15.90 9.60
CA VAL A 415 11.07 15.23 10.43
C VAL A 415 11.00 15.70 11.87
N TRP A 416 10.92 14.78 12.83
CA TRP A 416 11.14 15.09 14.22
C TRP A 416 12.63 15.07 14.54
N TYR A 417 13.21 16.26 14.68
CA TYR A 417 14.60 16.48 15.10
C TYR A 417 14.59 17.22 16.43
N ARG A 418 15.18 16.64 17.49
CA ARG A 418 15.09 17.20 18.85
C ARG A 418 16.42 17.39 19.55
N TYR A 419 17.40 16.53 19.29
CA TYR A 419 18.68 16.52 19.99
C TYR A 419 19.87 16.57 19.02
N GLY A 420 21.01 17.07 19.49
CA GLY A 420 22.25 17.13 18.71
C GLY A 420 23.00 15.79 18.61
N GLY A 421 22.66 14.83 19.49
CA GLY A 421 23.31 13.52 19.62
C GLY A 421 22.73 12.69 20.77
N PHE A 422 23.22 11.45 20.92
CA PHE A 422 22.83 10.53 21.99
C PHE A 422 22.96 11.17 23.38
N GLY A 423 22.09 10.76 24.31
CA GLY A 423 22.04 11.34 25.65
C GLY A 423 21.34 12.69 25.72
N ARG A 424 20.47 12.99 24.74
CA ARG A 424 19.70 14.24 24.67
C ARG A 424 20.60 15.49 24.64
N GLN A 425 21.69 15.40 23.89
CA GLN A 425 22.58 16.55 23.72
C GLN A 425 21.81 17.74 23.13
N PRO A 426 22.09 18.97 23.57
CA PRO A 426 21.43 20.14 23.02
C PRO A 426 21.76 20.29 21.54
N LEU A 427 20.82 20.88 20.78
CA LEU A 427 21.04 21.19 19.37
C LEU A 427 22.18 22.21 19.21
N GLY A 428 23.10 21.91 18.30
CA GLY A 428 24.07 22.89 17.80
C GLY A 428 23.39 24.02 17.04
N GLU A 429 24.11 25.13 16.82
CA GLU A 429 23.55 26.33 16.18
C GLU A 429 22.92 26.06 14.82
N ARG A 430 23.64 25.34 13.93
CA ARG A 430 23.17 24.97 12.59
C ARG A 430 21.97 23.99 12.61
N GLN A 431 21.79 23.22 13.69
CA GLN A 431 20.69 22.26 13.85
C GLN A 431 19.39 22.90 14.35
N ARG A 432 19.44 24.13 14.90
CA ARG A 432 18.24 24.81 15.44
C ARG A 432 17.15 25.02 14.40
N ALA A 433 17.52 25.13 13.12
CA ALA A 433 16.57 25.27 12.03
C ALA A 433 15.70 24.01 11.82
N PHE A 434 16.11 22.86 12.37
CA PHE A 434 15.41 21.58 12.26
C PHE A 434 14.66 21.22 13.54
N GLY A 435 14.99 21.88 14.65
CA GLY A 435 14.47 21.55 15.98
C GLY A 435 12.97 21.76 16.11
N LEU A 436 12.24 20.70 16.47
CA LEU A 436 10.84 20.75 16.89
C LEU A 436 10.63 19.97 18.19
N SER A 437 9.81 20.51 19.08
CA SER A 437 9.25 19.76 20.22
C SER A 437 8.24 18.71 19.75
N LEU A 438 7.90 17.77 20.63
CA LEU A 438 6.90 16.73 20.34
C LEU A 438 5.50 17.31 20.05
N ASP A 439 5.13 18.42 20.70
CA ASP A 439 3.87 19.11 20.44
C ASP A 439 3.89 19.79 19.07
N GLU A 440 5.00 20.47 18.72
CA GLU A 440 5.12 21.17 17.44
C GLU A 440 5.07 20.21 16.24
N ILE A 441 5.77 19.06 16.30
CA ILE A 441 5.71 18.09 15.19
C ILE A 441 4.32 17.46 15.05
N ALA A 442 3.64 17.16 16.16
CA ALA A 442 2.29 16.64 16.13
C ALA A 442 1.29 17.66 15.55
N GLN A 443 1.42 18.93 15.94
CA GLN A 443 0.62 20.02 15.40
C GLN A 443 0.91 20.24 13.91
N LEU A 444 2.17 20.18 13.48
CA LEU A 444 2.55 20.31 12.07
C LEU A 444 1.90 19.23 11.21
N VAL A 445 2.03 17.96 11.60
CA VAL A 445 1.43 16.83 10.86
C VAL A 445 -0.10 16.96 10.82
N ALA A 446 -0.73 17.33 11.94
CA ALA A 446 -2.18 17.56 11.99
C ALA A 446 -2.61 18.72 11.08
N ALA A 447 -1.84 19.81 11.01
CA ALA A 447 -2.13 20.99 10.20
C ALA A 447 -1.96 20.74 8.69
N LEU A 448 -1.11 19.79 8.29
CA LEU A 448 -0.89 19.45 6.87
C LEU A 448 -2.04 18.62 6.28
N ARG A 449 -2.67 17.74 7.07
CA ARG A 449 -3.68 16.77 6.60
C ARG A 449 -4.85 17.38 5.80
N PRO A 450 -5.51 18.48 6.24
CA PRO A 450 -6.70 18.98 5.56
C PRO A 450 -6.46 19.59 4.17
N GLY A 451 -5.19 19.88 3.81
CA GLY A 451 -4.82 20.58 2.57
C GLY A 451 -4.20 19.71 1.50
N LEU A 452 -4.11 18.39 1.70
CA LEU A 452 -3.47 17.47 0.76
C LEU A 452 -4.38 17.17 -0.44
N ASP A 453 -3.80 17.10 -1.64
CA ASP A 453 -4.47 16.42 -2.77
C ASP A 453 -4.39 14.91 -2.54
N GLU A 454 -5.42 14.32 -1.94
CA GLU A 454 -5.44 12.89 -1.57
C GLU A 454 -5.28 11.91 -2.76
N ARG A 455 -5.28 12.40 -4.00
CA ARG A 455 -4.94 11.55 -5.17
C ARG A 455 -3.42 11.34 -5.30
N LEU A 456 -2.62 12.32 -4.91
CA LEU A 456 -1.17 12.34 -5.13
C LEU A 456 -0.36 12.46 -3.83
N GLN A 457 -0.95 13.05 -2.80
CA GLN A 457 -0.25 13.50 -1.60
C GLN A 457 -0.66 12.69 -0.37
N ARG A 458 0.33 12.33 0.44
CA ARG A 458 0.19 11.72 1.76
C ARG A 458 1.08 12.48 2.74
N VAL A 459 0.79 12.33 4.03
CA VAL A 459 1.68 12.80 5.10
C VAL A 459 1.92 11.67 6.09
N GLY A 460 3.19 11.47 6.46
CA GLY A 460 3.60 10.61 7.55
C GLY A 460 4.39 11.40 8.58
N VAL A 461 5.36 10.75 9.23
CA VAL A 461 6.30 11.40 10.14
C VAL A 461 7.66 10.73 10.06
N ALA A 462 8.72 11.48 10.32
CA ALA A 462 10.07 10.95 10.31
C ALA A 462 10.84 11.31 11.59
N PRO A 463 10.87 10.52 12.67
CA PRO A 463 11.95 10.66 13.65
C PRO A 463 13.30 10.63 12.90
N HIS A 464 14.14 11.67 13.03
CA HIS A 464 15.31 11.80 12.17
C HIS A 464 16.24 10.59 12.28
N SER A 465 16.80 10.37 13.47
CA SER A 465 17.63 9.22 13.81
C SER A 465 17.69 9.05 15.32
N LEU A 466 18.20 7.93 15.82
CA LEU A 466 18.34 7.69 17.27
C LEU A 466 19.37 8.60 17.96
N ARG A 467 20.14 9.36 17.17
CA ARG A 467 20.97 10.47 17.66
C ARG A 467 20.14 11.74 17.90
N ALA A 468 19.17 12.00 17.03
CA ALA A 468 18.38 13.23 17.01
C ALA A 468 17.05 13.11 17.78
N VAL A 469 16.62 11.89 18.10
CA VAL A 469 15.49 11.58 18.98
C VAL A 469 15.86 10.45 19.94
N ASP A 470 15.26 10.44 21.13
CA ASP A 470 15.44 9.36 22.10
C ASP A 470 14.38 8.28 21.86
N ALA A 471 14.78 7.02 21.67
CA ALA A 471 13.86 5.91 21.37
C ALA A 471 12.72 5.78 22.40
N ARG A 472 12.99 6.15 23.66
CA ARG A 472 11.99 6.14 24.76
C ARG A 472 10.83 7.10 24.52
N GLU A 473 11.00 8.10 23.65
CA GLU A 473 9.97 9.09 23.34
C GLU A 473 9.16 8.74 22.08
N LEU A 474 9.57 7.71 21.33
CA LEU A 474 8.89 7.27 20.11
C LEU A 474 7.44 6.80 20.37
N PRO A 475 7.12 6.03 21.42
CA PRO A 475 5.72 5.66 21.70
C PRO A 475 4.79 6.87 21.81
N GLY A 476 5.25 7.94 22.48
CA GLY A 476 4.49 9.18 22.63
C GLY A 476 4.34 9.97 21.31
N LEU A 477 5.33 9.88 20.40
CA LEU A 477 5.17 10.40 19.04
C LEU A 477 4.10 9.62 18.29
N LEU A 478 4.20 8.29 18.27
CA LEU A 478 3.30 7.41 17.51
C LEU A 478 1.85 7.56 17.97
N GLU A 479 1.62 7.66 19.28
CA GLU A 479 0.30 7.90 19.86
C GLU A 479 -0.33 9.20 19.34
N ARG A 480 0.46 10.28 19.25
CA ARG A 480 -0.02 11.60 18.82
C ARG A 480 -0.24 11.71 17.32
N ILE A 481 0.59 11.06 16.52
CA ILE A 481 0.48 11.07 15.06
C ILE A 481 -0.66 10.13 14.59
N GLY A 482 -0.87 9.02 15.30
CA GLY A 482 -1.85 8.00 14.95
C GLY A 482 -1.39 7.20 13.74
N GLU A 483 -2.10 7.32 12.62
CA GLU A 483 -1.85 6.59 11.37
C GLU A 483 -0.85 7.29 10.44
N GLY A 484 -0.31 6.52 9.48
CA GLY A 484 0.58 6.99 8.42
C GLY A 484 1.98 6.38 8.47
N PRO A 485 2.79 6.57 7.42
CA PRO A 485 4.13 6.02 7.33
C PRO A 485 5.08 6.67 8.34
N VAL A 486 6.03 5.88 8.86
CA VAL A 486 7.05 6.29 9.83
C VAL A 486 8.42 5.96 9.27
N HIS A 487 9.28 6.97 9.10
CA HIS A 487 10.61 6.77 8.52
C HIS A 487 11.69 7.17 9.52
N LEU A 488 12.81 6.44 9.56
CA LEU A 488 13.89 6.66 10.51
C LEU A 488 15.23 6.32 9.86
N HIS A 489 16.20 7.24 9.89
CA HIS A 489 17.60 6.88 9.62
C HIS A 489 18.15 6.06 10.79
N VAL A 490 18.70 4.89 10.50
CA VAL A 490 19.27 4.01 11.54
C VAL A 490 20.43 3.19 11.02
N SER A 491 21.50 3.07 11.80
CA SER A 491 22.66 2.23 11.49
C SER A 491 23.31 2.51 10.13
N GLU A 492 23.28 3.76 9.68
CA GLU A 492 23.91 4.24 8.43
C GLU A 492 25.44 4.18 8.50
N GLN A 493 26.01 4.70 9.61
CA GLN A 493 27.45 4.93 9.79
C GLN A 493 28.03 4.10 10.94
N PRO A 494 29.28 3.60 10.86
CA PRO A 494 29.91 2.87 11.97
C PRO A 494 30.06 3.72 13.24
N ALA A 495 30.23 5.03 13.07
CA ALA A 495 30.32 5.98 14.17
C ALA A 495 29.00 6.10 14.96
N GLU A 496 27.84 5.97 14.29
CA GLU A 496 26.56 5.91 14.98
C GLU A 496 26.44 4.64 15.81
N VAL A 497 26.84 3.49 15.24
CA VAL A 497 26.85 2.21 15.95
C VAL A 497 27.74 2.26 17.19
N ALA A 498 28.96 2.80 17.06
CA ALA A 498 29.89 2.95 18.17
C ALA A 498 29.35 3.87 19.28
N ALA A 499 28.77 5.02 18.91
CA ALA A 499 28.19 5.95 19.87
C ALA A 499 26.94 5.37 20.57
N CYS A 500 26.13 4.58 19.87
CA CYS A 500 25.00 3.87 20.46
C CYS A 500 25.46 2.80 21.46
N LEU A 501 26.49 2.03 21.12
CA LEU A 501 27.09 1.05 22.04
C LEU A 501 27.66 1.73 23.29
N GLU A 502 28.39 2.84 23.13
CA GLU A 502 28.93 3.59 24.27
C GLU A 502 27.83 4.11 25.19
N HIS A 503 26.72 4.60 24.64
CA HIS A 503 25.68 5.27 25.42
C HIS A 503 24.59 4.34 25.96
N HIS A 504 24.25 3.28 25.21
CA HIS A 504 23.11 2.41 25.49
C HIS A 504 23.49 0.94 25.67
N ASP A 505 24.76 0.58 25.52
CA ASP A 505 25.26 -0.81 25.59
C ASP A 505 24.53 -1.77 24.62
N CYS A 506 24.08 -1.22 23.49
CA CYS A 506 23.44 -1.94 22.41
C CYS A 506 23.57 -1.19 21.08
N ARG A 507 23.26 -1.89 19.99
CA ARG A 507 23.32 -1.35 18.63
C ARG A 507 22.06 -0.50 18.33
N PRO A 508 22.09 0.38 17.31
CA PRO A 508 20.95 1.26 17.05
C PRO A 508 19.63 0.53 16.77
N ILE A 509 19.63 -0.55 15.97
CA ILE A 509 18.40 -1.28 15.67
C ILE A 509 17.92 -2.05 16.92
N ASP A 510 18.81 -2.70 17.67
CA ASP A 510 18.45 -3.28 18.97
C ASP A 510 17.85 -2.22 19.93
N TRP A 511 18.47 -1.04 20.05
CA TRP A 511 17.95 0.04 20.87
C TRP A 511 16.54 0.49 20.45
N LEU A 512 16.28 0.59 19.14
CA LEU A 512 14.94 0.84 18.61
C LEU A 512 13.94 -0.25 19.05
N LEU A 513 14.28 -1.52 18.82
CA LEU A 513 13.43 -2.67 19.09
C LEU A 513 13.10 -2.87 20.58
N ARG A 514 13.92 -2.33 21.49
CA ARG A 514 13.63 -2.33 22.93
C ARG A 514 12.52 -1.36 23.35
N HIS A 515 12.15 -0.41 22.49
CA HIS A 515 11.22 0.68 22.83
C HIS A 515 9.98 0.72 21.96
N VAL A 516 10.08 0.25 20.72
CA VAL A 516 8.97 0.15 19.77
C VAL A 516 9.08 -1.16 19.02
N GLU A 517 7.95 -1.68 18.55
CA GLU A 517 7.89 -2.81 17.62
C GLU A 517 7.53 -2.26 16.25
N PRO A 518 8.52 -1.99 15.37
CA PRO A 518 8.26 -1.54 14.02
C PRO A 518 7.36 -2.52 13.27
N ASP A 519 6.37 -2.01 12.56
CA ASP A 519 5.45 -2.76 11.73
C ASP A 519 5.55 -2.33 10.26
N GLU A 520 4.55 -2.69 9.45
CA GLU A 520 4.51 -2.35 8.02
C GLU A 520 4.47 -0.86 7.68
N ARG A 521 4.23 0.00 8.67
CA ARG A 521 4.27 1.46 8.50
C ARG A 521 5.70 1.99 8.49
N TRP A 522 6.67 1.19 8.96
CA TRP A 522 8.03 1.63 9.16
C TRP A 522 8.90 1.41 7.93
N CYS A 523 9.61 2.47 7.55
CA CYS A 523 10.76 2.39 6.67
C CYS A 523 12.03 2.75 7.44
N LEU A 524 12.94 1.80 7.56
CA LEU A 524 14.25 2.01 8.19
C LEU A 524 15.24 2.35 7.09
N ILE A 525 15.66 3.61 7.06
CA ILE A 525 16.53 4.13 6.02
C ILE A 525 17.97 3.72 6.33
N HIS A 526 18.66 3.27 5.29
CA HIS A 526 20.00 2.67 5.26
C HIS A 526 20.04 1.28 5.90
N ALA A 527 19.96 1.22 7.23
CA ALA A 527 20.25 0.02 8.02
C ALA A 527 21.57 -0.67 7.64
N THR A 528 22.51 0.05 7.01
CA THR A 528 23.73 -0.45 6.36
C THR A 528 24.53 -1.38 7.25
N HIS A 529 24.63 -1.03 8.53
CA HIS A 529 25.34 -1.79 9.54
C HIS A 529 24.40 -2.62 10.43
N ALA A 530 23.28 -3.12 9.94
CA ALA A 530 22.54 -4.15 10.66
C ALA A 530 23.42 -5.40 10.85
N SER A 531 23.47 -5.92 12.07
CA SER A 531 23.99 -7.26 12.33
C SER A 531 23.07 -8.32 11.70
N ASP A 532 23.56 -9.56 11.54
CA ASP A 532 22.74 -10.66 11.03
C ASP A 532 21.48 -10.92 11.85
N GLU A 533 21.55 -10.73 13.16
CA GLU A 533 20.41 -10.90 14.07
C GLU A 533 19.40 -9.76 13.93
N GLU A 534 19.86 -8.50 13.85
CA GLU A 534 19.01 -7.34 13.59
C GLU A 534 18.33 -7.49 12.22
N ALA A 535 19.07 -7.83 11.16
CA ALA A 535 18.52 -8.04 9.83
C ALA A 535 17.48 -9.19 9.80
N ARG A 536 17.76 -10.30 10.49
CA ARG A 536 16.79 -11.41 10.61
C ARG A 536 15.51 -10.97 11.32
N THR A 537 15.64 -10.20 12.39
CA THR A 537 14.49 -9.70 13.16
C THR A 537 13.65 -8.76 12.30
N LEU A 538 14.30 -7.79 11.63
CA LEU A 538 13.61 -6.85 10.73
C LEU A 538 12.86 -7.56 9.59
N ALA A 539 13.41 -8.64 9.02
CA ALA A 539 12.75 -9.40 7.97
C ALA A 539 11.41 -10.01 8.43
N GLY A 540 11.29 -10.36 9.72
CA GLY A 540 10.05 -10.92 10.29
C GLY A 540 8.98 -9.89 10.65
N LEU A 541 9.32 -8.60 10.73
CA LEU A 541 8.42 -7.53 11.22
C LEU A 541 7.59 -6.88 10.10
N GLY A 542 7.86 -7.21 8.84
CA GLY A 542 7.14 -6.62 7.69
C GLY A 542 7.48 -5.16 7.41
N THR A 543 8.53 -4.63 8.05
CA THR A 543 9.15 -3.33 7.77
C THR A 543 9.78 -3.31 6.38
N VAL A 544 10.03 -2.12 5.86
CA VAL A 544 10.83 -1.93 4.64
C VAL A 544 12.18 -1.32 5.03
N VAL A 545 13.27 -1.87 4.51
CA VAL A 545 14.58 -1.21 4.56
C VAL A 545 14.73 -0.35 3.31
N GLY A 546 14.83 0.97 3.50
CA GLY A 546 15.05 1.91 2.42
C GLY A 546 16.54 2.10 2.19
N ILE A 547 17.06 1.60 1.07
CA ILE A 547 18.49 1.67 0.74
C ILE A 547 18.69 2.79 -0.27
N CYS A 548 19.78 3.55 -0.13
CA CYS A 548 20.09 4.68 -1.01
C CYS A 548 21.44 4.46 -1.71
N PRO A 549 21.56 3.48 -2.62
CA PRO A 549 22.84 2.94 -3.08
C PRO A 549 23.85 3.98 -3.56
N THR A 550 23.43 4.97 -4.35
CA THR A 550 24.37 5.97 -4.88
C THR A 550 24.84 6.95 -3.79
N THR A 551 23.95 7.34 -2.88
CA THR A 551 24.31 8.21 -1.75
C THR A 551 25.16 7.46 -0.73
N GLU A 552 24.81 6.22 -0.39
CA GLU A 552 25.59 5.37 0.52
C GLU A 552 27.00 5.11 -0.03
N ALA A 553 27.15 5.02 -1.35
CA ALA A 553 28.44 4.94 -2.01
C ALA A 553 29.22 6.26 -1.97
N ASP A 554 28.57 7.40 -2.22
CA ASP A 554 29.20 8.74 -2.17
C ASP A 554 29.68 9.10 -0.76
N LEU A 555 28.87 8.79 0.26
CA LEU A 555 29.16 9.08 1.67
C LEU A 555 30.07 8.03 2.32
N GLY A 556 30.27 6.89 1.65
CA GLY A 556 31.16 5.83 2.10
C GLY A 556 30.61 5.04 3.30
N ASP A 557 29.30 4.81 3.32
CA ASP A 557 28.59 4.14 4.43
C ASP A 557 28.97 2.65 4.50
N GLY A 558 28.82 1.94 3.39
CA GLY A 558 29.03 0.49 3.31
C GLY A 558 27.98 -0.20 2.43
N LEU A 559 27.77 -1.50 2.64
CA LEU A 559 26.79 -2.29 1.89
C LEU A 559 25.93 -3.12 2.84
N PHE A 560 24.61 -2.90 2.78
CA PHE A 560 23.63 -3.76 3.42
C PHE A 560 23.62 -5.17 2.79
N PRO A 561 23.44 -6.27 3.55
CA PRO A 561 23.38 -7.64 3.01
C PRO A 561 22.02 -7.94 2.36
N VAL A 562 21.75 -7.32 1.22
CA VAL A 562 20.44 -7.36 0.54
C VAL A 562 20.01 -8.79 0.21
N ARG A 563 20.89 -9.60 -0.39
CA ARG A 563 20.54 -10.98 -0.79
C ARG A 563 20.04 -11.80 0.39
N GLU A 564 20.83 -11.83 1.46
CA GLU A 564 20.52 -12.59 2.67
C GLU A 564 19.29 -12.04 3.38
N TYR A 565 19.03 -10.74 3.29
CA TYR A 565 17.83 -10.13 3.84
C TYR A 565 16.57 -10.50 3.04
N LEU A 566 16.64 -10.48 1.70
CA LEU A 566 15.55 -10.92 0.82
C LEU A 566 15.25 -12.42 0.98
N ASP A 567 16.28 -13.28 1.08
CA ASP A 567 16.12 -14.72 1.32
C ASP A 567 15.37 -15.03 2.63
N ARG A 568 15.35 -14.07 3.58
CA ARG A 568 14.62 -14.15 4.86
C ARG A 568 13.21 -13.55 4.80
N GLY A 569 12.74 -13.14 3.62
CA GLY A 569 11.44 -12.50 3.42
C GLY A 569 11.43 -10.98 3.70
N GLY A 570 12.62 -10.37 3.85
CA GLY A 570 12.76 -8.94 4.03
C GLY A 570 12.32 -8.13 2.80
N ARG A 571 12.03 -6.85 3.01
CA ARG A 571 11.59 -5.93 1.95
C ARG A 571 12.55 -4.77 1.82
N VAL A 572 12.93 -4.46 0.58
CA VAL A 572 13.89 -3.41 0.26
C VAL A 572 13.27 -2.47 -0.75
N ALA A 573 13.40 -1.17 -0.50
CA ALA A 573 13.06 -0.12 -1.45
C ALA A 573 14.30 0.73 -1.73
N ILE A 574 14.29 1.49 -2.83
CA ILE A 574 15.38 2.41 -3.17
C ILE A 574 15.00 3.87 -2.91
N GLY A 575 15.96 4.67 -2.49
CA GLY A 575 15.85 6.12 -2.34
C GLY A 575 17.01 6.85 -3.01
N SER A 576 16.77 8.06 -3.51
CA SER A 576 17.85 8.91 -4.05
C SER A 576 18.56 9.73 -2.98
N ASP A 577 17.92 9.90 -1.82
CA ASP A 577 18.45 10.55 -0.62
C ASP A 577 19.03 11.94 -0.89
N SER A 578 20.35 12.07 -0.97
CA SER A 578 21.04 13.33 -1.23
C SER A 578 20.74 13.92 -2.60
N ASN A 579 20.10 13.12 -3.46
CA ASN A 579 19.78 13.45 -4.84
C ASN A 579 21.04 13.79 -5.65
N LEU A 580 22.20 13.21 -5.30
CA LEU A 580 23.39 13.25 -6.16
C LEU A 580 23.07 12.66 -7.53
N VAL A 581 22.50 11.46 -7.52
CA VAL A 581 21.88 10.77 -8.64
C VAL A 581 20.36 10.87 -8.50
N THR A 582 19.66 11.02 -9.62
CA THR A 582 18.18 11.14 -9.66
C THR A 582 17.55 10.10 -10.59
N ASP A 583 18.30 9.07 -10.96
CA ASP A 583 17.95 8.03 -11.93
C ASP A 583 17.65 6.70 -11.21
N ALA A 584 16.43 6.18 -11.39
CA ALA A 584 15.99 4.95 -10.75
C ALA A 584 16.74 3.70 -11.24
N ALA A 585 17.09 3.65 -12.53
CA ALA A 585 17.85 2.54 -13.09
C ALA A 585 19.28 2.50 -12.55
N GLU A 586 19.88 3.66 -12.30
CA GLU A 586 21.21 3.76 -11.67
C GLU A 586 21.20 3.28 -10.21
N GLU A 587 20.18 3.61 -9.41
CA GLU A 587 20.05 3.06 -8.06
C GLU A 587 19.91 1.54 -8.06
N ILE A 588 19.04 0.97 -8.91
CA ILE A 588 18.88 -0.49 -9.03
C ILE A 588 20.19 -1.14 -9.48
N ARG A 589 20.89 -0.53 -10.44
CA ARG A 589 22.19 -1.02 -10.92
C ARG A 589 23.21 -1.05 -9.79
N MET A 590 23.31 0.04 -9.02
CA MET A 590 24.28 0.14 -7.94
C MET A 590 23.94 -0.80 -6.78
N LEU A 591 22.65 -0.98 -6.46
CA LEU A 591 22.18 -1.98 -5.51
C LEU A 591 22.68 -3.38 -5.88
N GLU A 592 22.41 -3.84 -7.11
CA GLU A 592 22.85 -5.14 -7.59
C GLU A 592 24.38 -5.24 -7.65
N TRP A 593 25.07 -4.24 -8.22
CA TRP A 593 26.53 -4.28 -8.38
C TRP A 593 27.28 -4.26 -7.04
N GLY A 594 26.78 -3.52 -6.05
CA GLY A 594 27.31 -3.57 -4.69
C GLY A 594 27.30 -5.00 -4.13
N GLN A 595 26.20 -5.73 -4.32
CA GLN A 595 26.11 -7.12 -3.91
C GLN A 595 26.99 -8.05 -4.73
N ARG A 596 27.14 -7.80 -6.05
CA ARG A 596 28.10 -8.56 -6.89
C ARG A 596 29.53 -8.44 -6.38
N LEU A 597 29.95 -7.22 -6.03
CA LEU A 597 31.28 -6.95 -5.49
C LEU A 597 31.46 -7.61 -4.11
N ARG A 598 30.44 -7.53 -3.24
CA ARG A 598 30.47 -8.15 -1.91
C ARG A 598 30.55 -9.68 -1.99
N LEU A 599 29.80 -10.29 -2.91
CA LEU A 599 29.64 -11.75 -3.00
C LEU A 599 30.57 -12.42 -4.03
N ASN A 600 31.29 -11.62 -4.85
CA ASN A 600 32.09 -12.09 -5.98
C ASN A 600 31.30 -12.97 -6.97
N GLN A 601 30.04 -12.62 -7.22
CA GLN A 601 29.11 -13.36 -8.07
C GLN A 601 28.31 -12.40 -8.97
N ARG A 602 27.68 -12.92 -10.02
CA ARG A 602 26.81 -12.15 -10.92
C ARG A 602 25.35 -12.53 -10.68
N ASN A 603 24.44 -11.60 -10.98
CA ASN A 603 22.99 -11.81 -10.95
C ASN A 603 22.53 -12.30 -9.57
N VAL A 604 22.91 -11.58 -8.52
CA VAL A 604 22.81 -12.07 -7.15
C VAL A 604 21.51 -11.70 -6.45
N LEU A 605 20.76 -10.73 -6.95
CA LEU A 605 19.48 -10.31 -6.37
C LEU A 605 18.23 -10.77 -7.14
N ALA A 606 18.33 -11.89 -7.85
CA ALA A 606 17.17 -12.56 -8.44
C ALA A 606 17.29 -14.07 -8.30
N ASP A 607 16.17 -14.77 -8.50
CA ASP A 607 16.15 -16.22 -8.48
C ASP A 607 16.53 -16.82 -9.84
N ALA A 608 16.83 -18.12 -9.83
CA ALA A 608 17.27 -18.83 -11.01
C ALA A 608 16.18 -18.81 -12.09
N GLY A 609 16.52 -18.28 -13.27
CA GLY A 609 15.61 -18.15 -14.41
C GLY A 609 14.90 -16.80 -14.51
N GLU A 610 15.14 -15.88 -13.58
CA GLU A 610 14.59 -14.53 -13.62
C GLU A 610 15.58 -13.52 -14.24
N HIS A 611 15.03 -12.47 -14.84
CA HIS A 611 15.80 -11.28 -15.21
C HIS A 611 15.96 -10.38 -14.00
N VAL A 612 17.22 -10.07 -13.65
CA VAL A 612 17.54 -9.33 -12.42
C VAL A 612 16.89 -7.95 -12.39
N ALA A 613 16.90 -7.23 -13.51
CA ALA A 613 16.28 -5.90 -13.56
C ALA A 613 14.75 -5.99 -13.37
N THR A 614 14.10 -7.02 -13.93
CA THR A 614 12.65 -7.22 -13.76
C THR A 614 12.30 -7.52 -12.31
N ALA A 615 13.00 -8.46 -11.67
CA ALA A 615 12.75 -8.84 -10.28
C ALA A 615 12.97 -7.65 -9.33
N LEU A 616 14.11 -6.96 -9.45
CA LEU A 616 14.43 -5.82 -8.60
C LEU A 616 13.51 -4.62 -8.82
N TRP A 617 13.15 -4.32 -10.08
CA TRP A 617 12.27 -3.18 -10.37
C TRP A 617 10.90 -3.37 -9.72
N CYS A 618 10.26 -4.52 -9.92
CA CYS A 618 8.97 -4.84 -9.31
C CYS A 618 9.05 -4.83 -7.77
N HIS A 619 10.08 -5.48 -7.20
CA HIS A 619 10.24 -5.56 -5.75
C HIS A 619 10.45 -4.20 -5.10
N ALA A 620 11.35 -3.38 -5.66
CA ALA A 620 11.67 -2.07 -5.10
C ALA A 620 10.50 -1.09 -5.24
N ALA A 621 9.81 -1.07 -6.39
CA ALA A 621 8.66 -0.22 -6.61
C ALA A 621 7.49 -0.55 -5.66
N ALA A 622 7.14 -1.84 -5.52
CA ALA A 622 6.09 -2.30 -4.62
C ALA A 622 6.46 -2.07 -3.14
N SER A 623 7.71 -2.34 -2.75
CA SER A 623 8.19 -2.10 -1.38
C SER A 623 8.20 -0.61 -1.04
N GLY A 624 8.60 0.25 -1.98
CA GLY A 624 8.54 1.70 -1.82
C GLY A 624 7.11 2.21 -1.67
N ALA A 625 6.18 1.72 -2.51
CA ALA A 625 4.76 2.06 -2.42
C ALA A 625 4.15 1.70 -1.05
N ARG A 626 4.49 0.53 -0.52
CA ARG A 626 4.13 0.10 0.83
C ARG A 626 4.68 1.04 1.89
N ALA A 627 5.99 1.33 1.85
CA ALA A 627 6.67 2.21 2.80
C ALA A 627 6.14 3.65 2.80
N LEU A 628 5.64 4.13 1.65
CA LEU A 628 5.06 5.46 1.51
C LEU A 628 3.53 5.51 1.63
N GLN A 629 2.87 4.35 1.76
CA GLN A 629 1.42 4.18 1.75
C GLN A 629 0.74 4.87 0.56
N GLN A 630 1.35 4.70 -0.62
CA GLN A 630 0.87 5.25 -1.88
C GLN A 630 0.28 4.12 -2.73
N PRO A 631 -0.84 4.35 -3.45
CA PRO A 631 -1.40 3.36 -4.36
C PRO A 631 -0.61 3.36 -5.68
N ALA A 632 0.70 3.08 -5.63
CA ALA A 632 1.63 3.11 -6.75
C ALA A 632 2.52 1.86 -6.75
N GLY A 633 3.58 1.86 -7.57
CA GLY A 633 4.61 0.81 -7.60
C GLY A 633 4.20 -0.49 -8.29
N GLU A 634 2.91 -0.67 -8.58
CA GLU A 634 2.34 -1.81 -9.29
C GLU A 634 1.27 -1.33 -10.28
N LEU A 635 1.14 -2.00 -11.42
CA LEU A 635 0.09 -1.74 -12.41
C LEU A 635 -1.02 -2.78 -12.25
N GLU A 636 -2.02 -2.46 -11.43
CA GLU A 636 -3.18 -3.30 -11.18
C GLU A 636 -4.42 -2.44 -10.86
N PRO A 637 -5.65 -2.96 -11.05
CA PRO A 637 -6.85 -2.26 -10.66
C PRO A 637 -6.83 -1.80 -9.19
N GLY A 638 -7.26 -0.57 -8.94
CA GLY A 638 -7.23 0.07 -7.62
C GLY A 638 -5.95 0.88 -7.34
N ARG A 639 -4.90 0.73 -8.15
CA ARG A 639 -3.70 1.59 -8.08
C ARG A 639 -3.84 2.81 -8.96
N ARG A 640 -3.11 3.86 -8.62
CA ARG A 640 -2.92 5.04 -9.45
C ARG A 640 -2.11 4.66 -10.69
N ALA A 641 -2.48 5.20 -11.84
CA ALA A 641 -1.82 4.96 -13.11
C ALA A 641 -0.47 5.70 -13.20
N ASP A 642 0.48 5.22 -12.41
CA ASP A 642 1.86 5.71 -12.32
C ASP A 642 2.78 4.75 -13.07
N PHE A 643 3.27 5.17 -14.24
CA PHE A 643 4.13 4.33 -15.08
C PHE A 643 5.11 5.13 -15.92
N ILE A 644 6.17 4.46 -16.35
CA ILE A 644 7.09 4.97 -17.35
C ILE A 644 6.96 4.17 -18.64
N VAL A 645 7.25 4.82 -19.76
CA VAL A 645 7.34 4.21 -21.09
C VAL A 645 8.77 4.36 -21.56
N LEU A 646 9.46 3.24 -21.77
CA LEU A 646 10.80 3.26 -22.34
C LEU A 646 10.75 3.59 -23.84
N ASP A 647 11.79 4.24 -24.37
CA ASP A 647 11.92 4.47 -25.81
C ASP A 647 12.19 3.15 -26.54
N GLY A 648 11.16 2.60 -27.18
CA GLY A 648 11.24 1.34 -27.92
C GLY A 648 12.19 1.39 -29.13
N ASP A 649 12.49 2.58 -29.64
CA ASP A 649 13.36 2.80 -30.80
C ASP A 649 14.81 3.10 -30.39
N HIS A 650 15.09 3.27 -29.09
CA HIS A 650 16.44 3.49 -28.61
C HIS A 650 17.39 2.35 -29.08
N PRO A 651 18.61 2.64 -29.57
CA PRO A 651 19.48 1.64 -30.20
C PRO A 651 19.84 0.43 -29.34
N LEU A 652 19.82 0.58 -28.01
CA LEU A 652 20.07 -0.51 -27.06
C LEU A 652 18.80 -1.27 -26.63
N LEU A 653 17.61 -0.79 -27.00
CA LEU A 653 16.33 -1.39 -26.64
C LEU A 653 15.62 -2.01 -27.86
N CYS A 654 15.78 -1.41 -29.04
CA CYS A 654 15.11 -1.84 -30.26
C CYS A 654 15.42 -3.31 -30.60
N GLY A 655 14.37 -4.08 -30.87
CA GLY A 655 14.47 -5.50 -31.26
C GLY A 655 14.70 -6.50 -30.12
N LEU A 656 14.95 -6.04 -28.88
CA LEU A 656 15.06 -6.93 -27.72
C LEU A 656 13.67 -7.35 -27.20
N PRO A 657 13.53 -8.57 -26.63
CA PRO A 657 12.35 -8.91 -25.85
C PRO A 657 12.23 -8.05 -24.59
N ALA A 658 11.02 -7.96 -24.03
CA ALA A 658 10.69 -6.94 -23.03
C ALA A 658 11.54 -7.01 -21.75
N ALA A 659 11.86 -8.22 -21.28
CA ALA A 659 12.67 -8.40 -20.09
C ALA A 659 14.13 -7.96 -20.31
N GLU A 660 14.71 -8.28 -21.48
CA GLU A 660 16.04 -7.84 -21.88
C GLU A 660 16.11 -6.34 -22.16
N GLN A 661 15.01 -5.72 -22.60
CA GLN A 661 14.92 -4.25 -22.69
C GLN A 661 15.06 -3.60 -21.31
N LEU A 662 14.42 -4.17 -20.29
CA LEU A 662 14.58 -3.69 -18.91
C LEU A 662 15.99 -3.98 -18.37
N ASP A 663 16.58 -5.14 -18.66
CA ASP A 663 17.99 -5.40 -18.32
C ASP A 663 18.94 -4.39 -19.00
N ALA A 664 18.71 -4.06 -20.27
CA ALA A 664 19.50 -3.08 -21.01
C ALA A 664 19.31 -1.67 -20.44
N PHE A 665 18.08 -1.26 -20.13
CA PHE A 665 17.79 0.00 -19.47
C PHE A 665 18.51 0.11 -18.12
N VAL A 666 18.41 -0.91 -17.27
CA VAL A 666 19.01 -0.89 -15.94
C VAL A 666 20.53 -1.02 -16.00
N PHE A 667 21.10 -1.98 -16.72
CA PHE A 667 22.53 -2.30 -16.62
C PHE A 667 23.41 -1.66 -17.70
N ALA A 668 22.84 -1.21 -18.82
CA ALA A 668 23.55 -0.51 -19.90
C ALA A 668 23.04 0.94 -20.09
N GLY A 669 22.20 1.42 -19.18
CA GLY A 669 21.48 2.69 -19.24
C GLY A 669 22.27 3.86 -19.81
N GLN A 670 21.61 4.59 -20.71
CA GLN A 670 22.08 5.80 -21.38
C GLN A 670 21.00 6.88 -21.28
N PRO A 671 21.37 8.16 -21.41
CA PRO A 671 20.37 9.24 -21.53
C PRO A 671 19.38 8.98 -22.67
N GLY A 672 18.11 9.32 -22.46
CA GLY A 672 17.07 9.22 -23.49
C GLY A 672 16.41 7.85 -23.63
N MET A 673 16.62 6.92 -22.69
CA MET A 673 15.92 5.63 -22.70
C MET A 673 14.49 5.67 -22.13
N ILE A 674 14.11 6.74 -21.41
CA ILE A 674 12.73 6.99 -20.98
C ILE A 674 12.10 7.96 -21.99
N ASP A 675 11.00 7.55 -22.63
CA ASP A 675 10.21 8.43 -23.50
C ASP A 675 9.17 9.20 -22.69
N GLN A 676 8.38 8.49 -21.87
CA GLN A 676 7.26 9.10 -21.14
C GLN A 676 7.25 8.70 -19.68
N VAL A 677 6.72 9.61 -18.86
CA VAL A 677 6.40 9.36 -17.46
C VAL A 677 4.99 9.84 -17.23
N ARG A 678 4.17 9.00 -16.61
CA ARG A 678 2.78 9.29 -16.27
C ARG A 678 2.56 9.14 -14.79
N VAL A 679 1.86 10.10 -14.20
CA VAL A 679 1.43 10.11 -12.79
C VAL A 679 -0.07 10.32 -12.76
N GLY A 680 -0.82 9.37 -12.20
CA GLY A 680 -2.28 9.35 -12.27
C GLY A 680 -2.82 9.40 -13.71
N GLY A 681 -2.15 8.71 -14.64
CA GLY A 681 -2.50 8.69 -16.07
C GLY A 681 -2.16 9.97 -16.83
N ARG A 682 -1.75 11.05 -16.13
CA ARG A 682 -1.34 12.31 -16.75
C ARG A 682 0.12 12.23 -17.18
N GLN A 683 0.40 12.51 -18.45
CA GLN A 683 1.76 12.63 -18.94
C GLN A 683 2.43 13.87 -18.35
N VAL A 684 3.54 13.66 -17.65
CA VAL A 684 4.37 14.72 -17.03
C VAL A 684 5.74 14.84 -17.71
N VAL A 685 6.23 13.75 -18.31
CA VAL A 685 7.45 13.75 -19.15
C VAL A 685 7.09 13.25 -20.55
N ALA A 686 7.62 13.92 -21.57
CA ALA A 686 7.45 13.57 -22.99
C ALA A 686 8.79 13.68 -23.72
N GLY A 687 9.16 12.66 -24.51
CA GLY A 687 10.48 12.60 -25.15
C GLY A 687 11.63 12.72 -24.14
N GLY A 688 11.48 12.10 -22.97
CA GLY A 688 12.46 12.14 -21.88
C GLY A 688 12.64 13.51 -21.23
N ARG A 689 11.75 14.49 -21.49
CA ARG A 689 11.87 15.84 -20.93
C ARG A 689 10.57 16.35 -20.31
N HIS A 690 10.70 16.94 -19.13
CA HIS A 690 9.61 17.62 -18.44
C HIS A 690 9.44 19.05 -18.99
N PRO A 691 8.19 19.53 -19.21
CA PRO A 691 7.94 20.84 -19.81
C PRO A 691 8.48 22.01 -18.98
N ALA A 692 8.47 21.90 -17.64
CA ALA A 692 8.98 22.95 -16.76
C ALA A 692 10.51 23.11 -16.78
N ARG A 693 11.26 22.19 -17.42
CA ARG A 693 12.73 22.22 -17.43
C ARG A 693 13.29 23.50 -18.03
N ALA A 694 12.65 24.01 -19.08
CA ALA A 694 13.06 25.26 -19.74
C ALA A 694 12.96 26.47 -18.80
N GLU A 695 12.02 26.45 -17.86
CA GLU A 695 11.81 27.52 -16.89
C GLU A 695 12.68 27.35 -15.62
N LEU A 696 12.72 26.14 -15.08
CA LEU A 696 13.34 25.86 -13.78
C LEU A 696 14.88 25.81 -13.84
N SER A 697 15.44 25.16 -14.87
CA SER A 697 16.89 24.92 -14.91
C SER A 697 17.75 26.19 -14.94
N PRO A 698 17.43 27.24 -15.71
CA PRO A 698 18.21 28.49 -15.68
C PRO A 698 18.21 29.17 -14.30
N ARG A 699 17.10 29.09 -13.56
CA ARG A 699 16.93 29.72 -12.24
C ARG A 699 17.71 28.95 -11.16
N VAL A 700 17.64 27.62 -11.17
CA VAL A 700 18.45 26.79 -10.26
C VAL A 700 19.93 26.89 -10.58
N ALA A 701 20.31 27.01 -11.86
CA ALA A 701 21.71 27.28 -12.24
C ALA A 701 22.21 28.61 -11.66
N ASP A 702 21.35 29.63 -11.57
CA ASP A 702 21.69 30.90 -10.93
C ASP A 702 21.88 30.78 -9.43
N LEU A 703 20.99 30.06 -8.75
CA LEU A 703 21.13 29.74 -7.33
C LEU A 703 22.44 28.97 -7.04
N ARG A 704 22.79 27.99 -7.88
CA ARG A 704 24.07 27.28 -7.78
C ARG A 704 25.29 28.18 -8.01
N ARG A 705 25.20 29.16 -8.93
CA ARG A 705 26.26 30.17 -9.11
C ARG A 705 26.44 31.04 -7.87
N ARG A 706 25.35 31.46 -7.22
CA ARG A 706 25.41 32.20 -5.95
C ARG A 706 26.11 31.40 -4.87
N LEU A 707 25.76 30.12 -4.72
CA LEU A 707 26.43 29.21 -3.78
C LEU A 707 27.93 29.07 -4.08
N ALA A 708 28.31 28.83 -5.33
CA ALA A 708 29.70 28.68 -5.72
C ALA A 708 30.53 29.96 -5.56
N ALA A 709 29.92 31.14 -5.73
CA ALA A 709 30.58 32.43 -5.52
C ALA A 709 30.69 32.83 -4.04
N GLY A 710 29.79 32.32 -3.19
CA GLY A 710 29.78 32.55 -1.75
C GLY A 710 30.58 31.53 -0.93
N ALA A 711 31.06 30.45 -1.57
CA ALA A 711 31.95 29.48 -0.95
C ALA A 711 33.34 30.12 -0.72
N PRO A 712 33.91 30.04 0.50
CA PRO A 712 35.17 30.68 0.85
C PRO A 712 36.38 30.17 0.06
#